data_AF-A0A9D0W4S2-F1
#
_entry.id   AF-A0A9D0W4S2-F1
#
_cell.length_a   1.000
_cell.length_b   1.000
_cell.length_c   1.000
_cell.angle_alpha   90.00
_cell.angle_beta   90.00
_cell.angle_gamma   90.00
#
_symmetry.space_group_name_H-M   'P 1'
#
loop_
_entity.id
_entity.type
_entity.pdbx_description
1 polymer ?
#
loop_
_entity_poly.entity_id
_entity_poly.type
_entity_poly.pdbx_seq_one_letter_code
_entity_poly.pdbx_strand_id
1 'polypeptide(L)'
;PPAGIEAYLPLFFDQTNTLFDYLPANTLIIRMPEIEQAVDQFLHEAEERYEQRRYDIEYPVLRPDELFLSRDELNQYLKRYPQLIGVAETDPSLPQAIRLQGRPLPNVAVDNRLDEPFSALRSFVESFPGRILIAAESPGRREALLESLIRAGIAVETVEHWQQFEQGKQRIGMTVAALEQGAIVDDDTLALITETDLYAERVSQRRRVTARTRDADALIHNLTELADGAPVVHEDHGVGRYRGLTTLDMGGITQEFLILEYANDDKLYVPVSSLHLISRYTGSSDEAAPLHRLGSSQWAKAKRKAAEQLRDVAAELLDIHARRAAKQGHAFRYSQEDYRRFADEFPFETTSDQQSAIDAVLADMQAPKPMDRVICGDVGFGKTEVAMRAAFVAVQDNKQVVVLVPTTLLAEQHLRNFRDRFANWPVRIEGLSRLNTSKKPQQVLNDIEQGKVDIVIGTHKLLQGKARFARLGLVIVDEEHRFGVRDKERLKALRAEVDLLTLTATPIPRTLNMALSGIRDLSIIATPPRERLAVKTLVTEWDPALIREAVLRELKRGGQVYFLHNEVKSIERMARELEQLVPEARVRVAHGQMPERELERAMADFYHQRFNLLVTTTIIESGIDVPTANTILINRADKLGLAQLHQIRGRVGRSHHRAYAYLIIPDRRALTGDAIKRLEAIEQLEDLGVGFTLATHDLEIRGAGELLGERQSGHMHEIGFNLYMKLLDRAVKALRSGNNPELDTPLHHGTEVELGLPALIPADYVPDVHTRLILYKRIANASDLEALKALRVEMIDRFGLLPPATINLFKVTELRQRATRLGIIRMEFTAGGGRVQFTERPKVDPMTLVGLIQKEPQTYQLA
;
A
#
# COMPACT_ATOMS: atom_id res chain seq x y z
N PRO A 1 -19.82 0.71 -19.74
CA PRO A 1 -21.27 0.61 -19.46
C PRO A 1 -21.59 1.51 -18.27
N PRO A 2 -22.75 2.18 -18.24
CA PRO A 2 -23.17 2.94 -17.06
C PRO A 2 -23.27 2.03 -15.83
N ALA A 3 -22.96 2.57 -14.66
CA ALA A 3 -23.03 1.81 -13.41
C ALA A 3 -24.50 1.45 -13.11
N GLY A 4 -24.75 0.18 -12.76
CA GLY A 4 -26.10 -0.30 -12.45
C GLY A 4 -26.96 -0.63 -13.67
N ILE A 5 -26.37 -0.73 -14.87
CA ILE A 5 -27.06 -1.14 -16.09
C ILE A 5 -27.75 -2.51 -15.96
N GLU A 6 -27.26 -3.36 -15.06
CA GLU A 6 -27.81 -4.68 -14.79
C GLU A 6 -29.25 -4.63 -14.25
N ALA A 7 -29.65 -3.52 -13.61
CA ALA A 7 -31.03 -3.32 -13.17
C ALA A 7 -32.03 -3.12 -14.33
N TYR A 8 -31.53 -2.98 -15.56
CA TYR A 8 -32.32 -2.86 -16.78
C TYR A 8 -32.29 -4.13 -17.63
N LEU A 9 -31.79 -5.24 -17.08
CA LEU A 9 -31.65 -6.52 -17.79
C LEU A 9 -32.90 -6.92 -18.61
N PRO A 10 -34.14 -6.82 -18.08
CA PRO A 10 -35.34 -7.16 -18.84
C PRO A 10 -35.58 -6.31 -20.09
N LEU A 11 -34.99 -5.11 -20.20
CA LEU A 11 -35.12 -4.27 -21.40
C LEU A 11 -34.17 -4.68 -22.54
N PHE A 12 -33.16 -5.49 -22.26
CA PHE A 12 -32.20 -5.96 -23.26
C PHE A 12 -32.62 -7.26 -23.95
N PHE A 13 -33.63 -7.95 -23.44
CA PHE A 13 -34.06 -9.26 -23.91
C PHE A 13 -35.58 -9.35 -23.97
N ASP A 14 -36.11 -10.04 -24.97
CA ASP A 14 -37.57 -10.27 -25.06
C ASP A 14 -38.09 -11.14 -23.90
N GLN A 15 -37.23 -12.02 -23.36
CA GLN A 15 -37.52 -12.88 -22.21
C GLN A 15 -36.25 -13.09 -21.37
N THR A 16 -36.41 -13.07 -20.06
CA THR A 16 -35.35 -13.41 -19.09
C THR A 16 -35.62 -14.81 -18.53
N ASN A 17 -34.57 -15.62 -18.44
CA ASN A 17 -34.64 -16.93 -17.80
C ASN A 17 -34.46 -16.81 -16.28
N THR A 18 -35.07 -17.74 -15.56
CA THR A 18 -34.88 -17.90 -14.12
C THR A 18 -33.76 -18.88 -13.82
N LEU A 19 -33.28 -18.92 -12.58
CA LEU A 19 -32.33 -19.94 -12.13
C LEU A 19 -32.83 -21.37 -12.41
N PHE A 20 -34.15 -21.59 -12.31
CA PHE A 20 -34.77 -22.92 -12.45
C PHE A 20 -34.74 -23.46 -13.88
N ASP A 21 -34.56 -22.60 -14.89
CA ASP A 21 -34.46 -23.02 -16.29
C ASP A 21 -33.11 -23.71 -16.59
N TYR A 22 -32.10 -23.45 -15.75
CA TYR A 22 -30.76 -24.01 -15.88
C TYR A 22 -30.55 -25.27 -15.02
N LEU A 23 -31.51 -25.62 -14.16
CA LEU A 23 -31.40 -26.79 -13.28
C LEU A 23 -31.73 -28.09 -14.04
N PRO A 24 -30.91 -29.15 -13.91
CA PRO A 24 -31.25 -30.46 -14.45
C PRO A 24 -32.56 -31.02 -13.86
N ALA A 25 -33.29 -31.83 -14.64
CA ALA A 25 -34.56 -32.41 -14.21
C ALA A 25 -34.47 -33.31 -12.96
N ASN A 26 -33.29 -33.87 -12.66
CA ASN A 26 -33.03 -34.73 -11.50
C ASN A 26 -32.41 -33.96 -10.31
N THR A 27 -32.67 -32.65 -10.20
CA THR A 27 -32.14 -31.82 -9.10
C THR A 27 -32.89 -32.07 -7.79
N LEU A 28 -32.15 -32.24 -6.70
CA LEU A 28 -32.69 -32.24 -5.33
C LEU A 28 -32.44 -30.86 -4.71
N ILE A 29 -33.50 -30.23 -4.20
CA ILE A 29 -33.39 -28.93 -3.52
C ILE A 29 -33.34 -29.14 -2.02
N ILE A 30 -32.35 -28.56 -1.36
CA ILE A 30 -32.23 -28.57 0.10
C ILE A 30 -32.53 -27.16 0.61
N ARG A 31 -33.58 -27.03 1.41
CA ARG A 31 -34.03 -25.76 2.01
C ARG A 31 -33.58 -25.69 3.46
N MET A 32 -32.83 -24.65 3.80
CA MET A 32 -32.50 -24.35 5.18
C MET A 32 -33.69 -23.69 5.89
N PRO A 33 -33.79 -23.77 7.23
CA PRO A 33 -34.77 -23.02 7.99
C PRO A 33 -34.64 -21.51 7.72
N GLU A 34 -35.71 -20.75 8.02
CA GLU A 34 -35.79 -19.27 7.90
C GLU A 34 -35.81 -18.70 6.46
N ILE A 35 -35.78 -19.52 5.42
CA ILE A 35 -35.78 -19.02 4.03
C ILE A 35 -36.99 -18.14 3.69
N GLU A 36 -38.18 -18.44 4.23
CA GLU A 36 -39.38 -17.63 4.01
C GLU A 36 -39.23 -16.22 4.57
N GLN A 37 -38.64 -16.08 5.76
CA GLN A 37 -38.38 -14.78 6.37
C GLN A 37 -37.34 -13.99 5.55
N ALA A 38 -36.32 -14.66 5.01
CA ALA A 38 -35.33 -14.03 4.14
C ALA A 38 -35.94 -13.55 2.82
N VAL A 39 -36.83 -14.34 2.20
CA VAL A 39 -37.57 -13.94 0.99
C VAL A 39 -38.42 -12.71 1.27
N ASP A 40 -39.12 -12.68 2.39
CA ASP A 40 -40.00 -11.57 2.77
C ASP A 40 -39.24 -10.29 3.01
N GLN A 41 -38.13 -10.40 3.74
CA GLN A 41 -37.24 -9.29 3.97
C GLN A 41 -36.69 -8.76 2.64
N PHE A 42 -36.26 -9.65 1.73
CA PHE A 42 -35.72 -9.26 0.44
C PHE A 42 -36.75 -8.52 -0.43
N LEU A 43 -37.97 -9.06 -0.56
CA LEU A 43 -39.03 -8.44 -1.36
C LEU A 43 -39.46 -7.10 -0.77
N HIS A 44 -39.54 -6.99 0.55
CA HIS A 44 -39.83 -5.73 1.22
C HIS A 44 -38.75 -4.67 0.95
N GLU A 45 -37.47 -5.05 1.05
CA GLU A 45 -36.35 -4.15 0.74
C GLU A 45 -36.32 -3.73 -0.73
N ALA A 46 -36.70 -4.62 -1.66
CA ALA A 46 -36.79 -4.31 -3.08
C ALA A 46 -37.90 -3.29 -3.37
N GLU A 47 -39.08 -3.48 -2.77
CA GLU A 47 -40.22 -2.55 -2.90
C GLU A 47 -39.90 -1.18 -2.28
N GLU A 48 -39.29 -1.15 -1.10
CA GLU A 48 -38.88 0.09 -0.44
C GLU A 48 -37.93 0.90 -1.32
N ARG A 49 -36.96 0.24 -1.97
CA ARG A 49 -36.03 0.89 -2.91
C ARG A 49 -36.71 1.38 -4.18
N TYR A 50 -37.66 0.61 -4.71
CA TYR A 50 -38.44 1.03 -5.87
C TYR A 50 -39.24 2.31 -5.54
N GLU A 51 -39.97 2.33 -4.43
CA GLU A 51 -40.76 3.50 -4.01
C GLU A 51 -39.89 4.75 -3.79
N GLN A 52 -38.68 4.58 -3.27
CA GLN A 52 -37.73 5.68 -3.09
C GLN A 52 -37.21 6.25 -4.42
N ARG A 53 -37.05 5.42 -5.45
CA ARG A 53 -36.37 5.80 -6.71
C ARG A 53 -37.28 5.91 -7.93
N ARG A 54 -38.55 5.49 -7.87
CA ARG A 54 -39.49 5.55 -9.00
C ARG A 54 -39.75 6.94 -9.56
N TYR A 55 -39.37 7.98 -8.82
CA TYR A 55 -39.51 9.39 -9.21
C TYR A 55 -38.26 9.96 -9.89
N ASP A 56 -37.18 9.17 -10.00
CA ASP A 56 -35.98 9.58 -10.72
C ASP A 56 -36.24 9.57 -12.24
N ILE A 57 -36.22 10.75 -12.84
CA ILE A 57 -36.49 10.96 -14.27
C ILE A 57 -35.25 10.64 -15.12
N GLU A 58 -34.05 10.82 -14.56
CA GLU A 58 -32.79 10.56 -15.27
C GLU A 58 -32.49 9.06 -15.31
N TYR A 59 -32.87 8.33 -14.25
CA TYR A 59 -32.72 6.88 -14.15
C TYR A 59 -34.02 6.19 -13.71
N PRO A 60 -35.01 6.04 -14.61
CA PRO A 60 -36.28 5.40 -14.27
C PRO A 60 -36.04 3.95 -13.83
N VAL A 61 -36.41 3.58 -12.61
CA VAL A 61 -36.23 2.21 -12.13
C VAL A 61 -37.36 1.28 -12.62
N LEU A 62 -37.02 0.05 -12.97
CA LEU A 62 -38.01 -1.00 -13.26
C LEU A 62 -38.72 -1.45 -11.98
N ARG A 63 -39.91 -1.99 -12.14
CA ARG A 63 -40.67 -2.50 -11.00
C ARG A 63 -40.05 -3.81 -10.49
N PRO A 64 -40.11 -4.09 -9.17
CA PRO A 64 -39.51 -5.31 -8.61
C PRO A 64 -40.06 -6.61 -9.22
N ASP A 65 -41.32 -6.66 -9.64
CA ASP A 65 -41.97 -7.80 -10.30
C ASP A 65 -41.44 -8.10 -11.70
N GLU A 66 -40.77 -7.13 -12.35
CA GLU A 66 -40.11 -7.35 -13.64
C GLU A 66 -38.70 -7.95 -13.49
N LEU A 67 -38.11 -7.83 -12.30
CA LEU A 67 -36.71 -8.21 -12.00
C LEU A 67 -36.60 -9.44 -11.11
N PHE A 68 -37.53 -9.61 -10.17
CA PHE A 68 -37.49 -10.63 -9.14
C PHE A 68 -38.76 -11.46 -9.15
N LEU A 69 -38.62 -12.75 -8.85
CA LEU A 69 -39.76 -13.65 -8.71
C LEU A 69 -40.58 -13.28 -7.47
N SER A 70 -41.90 -13.32 -7.60
CA SER A 70 -42.79 -13.25 -6.46
C SER A 70 -42.67 -14.49 -5.57
N ARG A 71 -43.13 -14.39 -4.32
CA ARG A 71 -43.16 -15.53 -3.39
C ARG A 71 -43.93 -16.73 -3.97
N ASP A 72 -45.05 -16.46 -4.64
CA ASP A 72 -45.89 -17.50 -5.22
C ASP A 72 -45.22 -18.19 -6.40
N GLU A 73 -44.57 -17.43 -7.28
CA GLU A 73 -43.82 -17.99 -8.42
C GLU A 73 -42.64 -18.83 -7.93
N LEU A 74 -41.85 -18.32 -6.97
CA LEU A 74 -40.75 -19.06 -6.37
C LEU A 74 -41.25 -20.41 -5.81
N ASN A 75 -42.35 -20.40 -5.06
CA ASN A 75 -42.95 -21.60 -4.51
C ASN A 75 -43.48 -22.57 -5.58
N GLN A 76 -44.01 -22.05 -6.69
CA GLN A 76 -44.44 -22.87 -7.84
C GLN A 76 -43.25 -23.57 -8.51
N TYR A 77 -42.13 -22.87 -8.70
CA TYR A 77 -40.91 -23.47 -9.25
C TYR A 77 -40.30 -24.51 -8.31
N LEU A 78 -40.21 -24.20 -7.02
CA LEU A 78 -39.68 -25.13 -6.02
C LEU A 78 -40.48 -26.44 -5.99
N LYS A 79 -41.82 -26.38 -6.07
CA LYS A 79 -42.70 -27.57 -6.08
C LYS A 79 -42.45 -28.55 -7.23
N ARG A 80 -41.75 -28.13 -8.30
CA ARG A 80 -41.42 -29.00 -9.44
C ARG A 80 -40.29 -29.99 -9.11
N TYR A 81 -39.53 -29.74 -8.06
CA TYR A 81 -38.37 -30.54 -7.66
C TYR A 81 -38.61 -31.27 -6.34
N PRO A 82 -38.00 -32.44 -6.12
CA PRO A 82 -37.94 -33.05 -4.81
C PRO A 82 -37.21 -32.12 -3.83
N GLN A 83 -37.72 -32.02 -2.60
CA GLN A 83 -37.20 -31.11 -1.58
C GLN A 83 -36.87 -31.85 -0.28
N LEU A 84 -35.72 -31.51 0.30
CA LEU A 84 -35.42 -31.75 1.71
C LEU A 84 -35.54 -30.41 2.44
N ILE A 85 -36.41 -30.34 3.43
CA ILE A 85 -36.67 -29.13 4.20
C ILE A 85 -36.05 -29.31 5.58
N GLY A 86 -35.05 -28.50 5.90
CA GLY A 86 -34.52 -28.36 7.24
C GLY A 86 -35.54 -27.63 8.11
N VAL A 87 -35.89 -28.25 9.24
CA VAL A 87 -36.86 -27.72 10.20
C VAL A 87 -36.15 -27.53 11.53
N ALA A 88 -36.49 -26.48 12.27
CA ALA A 88 -35.96 -26.29 13.61
C ALA A 88 -36.39 -27.44 14.53
N GLU A 89 -35.51 -27.86 15.43
CA GLU A 89 -35.74 -29.00 16.36
C GLU A 89 -36.98 -28.79 17.26
N THR A 90 -37.44 -27.55 17.41
CA THR A 90 -38.56 -27.14 18.24
C THR A 90 -39.91 -27.10 17.53
N ASP A 91 -40.00 -27.40 16.22
CA ASP A 91 -41.25 -27.30 15.46
C ASP A 91 -42.08 -28.61 15.58
N PRO A 92 -43.22 -28.61 16.29
CA PRO A 92 -44.02 -29.82 16.53
C PRO A 92 -44.92 -30.20 15.34
N SER A 93 -44.88 -29.46 14.23
CA SER A 93 -45.89 -29.54 13.16
C SER A 93 -45.66 -30.63 12.10
N LEU A 94 -44.55 -31.40 12.15
CA LEU A 94 -44.19 -32.34 11.07
C LEU A 94 -43.86 -33.77 11.59
N PRO A 95 -44.84 -34.68 11.67
CA PRO A 95 -44.64 -36.07 12.11
C PRO A 95 -43.81 -36.95 11.15
N GLN A 96 -43.44 -36.44 9.96
CA GLN A 96 -42.61 -37.13 8.96
C GLN A 96 -41.14 -36.67 8.96
N ALA A 97 -40.74 -35.77 9.86
CA ALA A 97 -39.36 -35.29 9.92
C ALA A 97 -38.43 -36.38 10.45
N ILE A 98 -37.30 -36.59 9.76
CA ILE A 98 -36.22 -37.46 10.25
C ILE A 98 -35.30 -36.60 11.11
N ARG A 99 -35.18 -36.94 12.39
CA ARG A 99 -34.22 -36.28 13.28
C ARG A 99 -32.81 -36.72 12.92
N LEU A 100 -31.99 -35.78 12.46
CA LEU A 100 -30.55 -36.02 12.32
C LEU A 100 -29.92 -35.97 13.72
N GLN A 101 -29.31 -37.08 14.14
CA GLN A 101 -28.65 -37.19 15.43
C GLN A 101 -27.25 -36.60 15.35
N GLY A 102 -27.13 -35.30 15.63
CA GLY A 102 -25.85 -34.61 15.74
C GLY A 102 -25.86 -33.62 16.90
N ARG A 103 -24.74 -33.48 17.60
CA ARG A 103 -24.56 -32.51 18.69
C ARG A 103 -23.27 -31.70 18.51
N PRO A 104 -23.23 -30.46 19.01
CA PRO A 104 -22.02 -29.66 18.95
C PRO A 104 -20.88 -30.34 19.73
N LEU A 105 -19.64 -30.13 19.28
CA LEU A 105 -18.48 -30.59 20.03
C LEU A 105 -18.36 -29.86 21.37
N PRO A 106 -17.91 -30.55 22.43
CA PRO A 106 -17.39 -29.89 23.61
C PRO A 106 -16.13 -29.08 23.27
N ASN A 107 -15.72 -28.18 24.16
CA ASN A 107 -14.53 -27.37 23.94
C ASN A 107 -13.27 -28.24 23.86
N VAL A 108 -12.66 -28.30 22.68
CA VAL A 108 -11.41 -29.02 22.39
C VAL A 108 -10.27 -28.08 22.00
N ALA A 109 -10.43 -26.77 22.25
CA ALA A 109 -9.46 -25.75 21.85
C ALA A 109 -8.10 -25.96 22.53
N VAL A 110 -7.04 -25.65 21.79
CA VAL A 110 -5.65 -25.66 22.26
C VAL A 110 -5.40 -24.41 23.08
N ASP A 111 -4.99 -24.59 24.34
CA ASP A 111 -4.64 -23.48 25.23
C ASP A 111 -3.13 -23.46 25.48
N ASN A 112 -2.42 -22.65 24.69
CA ASN A 112 -0.97 -22.49 24.80
C ASN A 112 -0.50 -21.87 26.14
N ARG A 113 -1.43 -21.45 27.02
CA ARG A 113 -1.11 -20.94 28.37
C ARG A 113 -0.92 -22.06 29.39
N LEU A 114 -1.34 -23.29 29.07
CA LEU A 114 -1.20 -24.46 29.93
C LEU A 114 0.13 -25.17 29.65
N ASP A 115 0.69 -25.81 30.67
CA ASP A 115 1.90 -26.66 30.52
C ASP A 115 1.69 -27.79 29.49
N GLU A 116 0.44 -28.25 29.33
CA GLU A 116 0.00 -29.17 28.28
C GLU A 116 -1.07 -28.51 27.38
N PRO A 117 -0.68 -27.88 26.25
CA PRO A 117 -1.60 -27.13 25.40
C PRO A 117 -2.76 -27.94 24.80
N PHE A 118 -2.56 -29.24 24.61
CA PHE A 118 -3.53 -30.16 24.00
C PHE A 118 -4.36 -30.94 25.05
N SER A 119 -4.33 -30.55 26.32
CA SER A 119 -4.99 -31.29 27.42
C SER A 119 -6.50 -31.50 27.22
N ALA A 120 -7.21 -30.49 26.70
CA ALA A 120 -8.64 -30.58 26.38
C ALA A 120 -8.93 -31.59 25.26
N LEU A 121 -8.20 -31.50 24.14
CA LEU A 121 -8.29 -32.45 23.04
C LEU A 121 -7.95 -33.87 23.48
N ARG A 122 -6.89 -34.04 24.28
CA ARG A 122 -6.47 -35.35 24.80
C ARG A 122 -7.55 -35.98 25.68
N SER A 123 -8.11 -35.20 26.60
CA SER A 123 -9.20 -35.64 27.47
C SER A 123 -10.43 -36.07 26.67
N PHE A 124 -10.74 -35.35 25.58
CA PHE A 124 -11.82 -35.71 24.67
C PHE A 124 -11.52 -37.01 23.91
N VAL A 125 -10.32 -37.15 23.35
CA VAL A 125 -9.88 -38.36 22.63
C VAL A 125 -9.89 -39.61 23.53
N GLU A 126 -9.53 -39.47 24.80
CA GLU A 126 -9.53 -40.57 25.77
C GLU A 126 -10.95 -40.96 26.22
N SER A 127 -11.83 -39.96 26.40
CA SER A 127 -13.21 -40.19 26.88
C SER A 127 -14.20 -40.58 25.78
N PHE A 128 -13.95 -40.20 24.52
CA PHE A 128 -14.86 -40.48 23.42
C PHE A 128 -14.74 -41.94 22.93
N PRO A 129 -15.82 -42.74 22.99
CA PRO A 129 -15.78 -44.16 22.64
C PRO A 129 -15.77 -44.41 21.12
N GLY A 130 -16.17 -43.40 20.33
CA GLY A 130 -16.27 -43.47 18.89
C GLY A 130 -14.97 -43.19 18.14
N ARG A 131 -15.12 -42.96 16.83
CA ARG A 131 -14.05 -42.60 15.90
C ARG A 131 -13.94 -41.09 15.76
N ILE A 132 -12.74 -40.57 15.53
CA ILE A 132 -12.48 -39.14 15.45
C ILE A 132 -11.83 -38.83 14.11
N LEU A 133 -12.39 -37.87 13.37
CA LEU A 133 -11.81 -37.34 12.13
C LEU A 133 -11.42 -35.88 12.35
N ILE A 134 -10.14 -35.58 12.21
CA ILE A 134 -9.60 -34.22 12.27
C ILE A 134 -9.49 -33.68 10.84
N ALA A 135 -10.15 -32.56 10.57
CA ALA A 135 -10.13 -31.89 9.27
C ALA A 135 -9.19 -30.68 9.31
N ALA A 136 -8.09 -30.76 8.55
CA ALA A 136 -7.22 -29.64 8.29
C ALA A 136 -7.62 -28.93 6.99
N GLU A 137 -7.39 -27.63 6.87
CA GLU A 137 -7.87 -26.87 5.70
C GLU A 137 -7.03 -27.07 4.43
N SER A 138 -5.74 -27.43 4.60
CA SER A 138 -4.81 -27.60 3.50
C SER A 138 -3.79 -28.72 3.79
N PRO A 139 -3.12 -29.28 2.76
CA PRO A 139 -2.07 -30.29 2.97
C PRO A 139 -0.93 -29.82 3.86
N GLY A 140 -0.50 -28.55 3.75
CA GLY A 140 0.57 -28.00 4.58
C GLY A 140 0.14 -27.79 6.03
N ARG A 141 -1.11 -27.35 6.26
CA ARG A 141 -1.66 -27.26 7.63
C ARG A 141 -1.85 -28.64 8.25
N ARG A 142 -2.26 -29.63 7.46
CA ARG A 142 -2.33 -31.04 7.88
C ARG A 142 -0.98 -31.53 8.38
N GLU A 143 0.12 -31.24 7.69
CA GLU A 143 1.46 -31.65 8.13
C GLU A 143 1.88 -30.96 9.44
N ALA A 144 1.67 -29.65 9.56
CA ALA A 144 1.97 -28.92 10.80
C ALA A 144 1.13 -29.41 12.00
N LEU A 145 -0.14 -29.71 11.74
CA LEU A 145 -1.05 -30.24 12.76
C LEU A 145 -0.68 -31.68 13.15
N LEU A 146 -0.33 -32.53 12.18
CA LEU A 146 0.16 -33.90 12.42
C LEU A 146 1.36 -33.88 13.36
N GLU A 147 2.35 -33.04 13.06
CA GLU A 147 3.57 -32.94 13.86
C GLU A 147 3.26 -32.49 15.29
N SER A 148 2.35 -31.52 15.43
CA SER A 148 1.92 -31.00 16.74
C SER A 148 1.17 -32.07 17.56
N LEU A 149 0.28 -32.84 16.93
CA LEU A 149 -0.48 -33.91 17.57
C LEU A 149 0.41 -35.09 17.99
N ILE A 150 1.39 -35.47 17.15
CA ILE A 150 2.38 -36.51 17.48
C ILE A 150 3.21 -36.08 18.70
N ARG A 151 3.68 -34.84 18.76
CA ARG A 151 4.41 -34.30 19.92
C ARG A 151 3.56 -34.28 21.19
N ALA A 152 2.25 -34.08 21.05
CA ALA A 152 1.28 -34.15 22.15
C ALA A 152 0.92 -35.59 22.56
N GLY A 153 1.49 -36.61 21.91
CA GLY A 153 1.23 -38.03 22.20
C GLY A 153 -0.08 -38.57 21.64
N ILE A 154 -0.72 -37.85 20.70
CA ILE A 154 -1.96 -38.27 20.03
C ILE A 154 -1.58 -38.91 18.68
N ALA A 155 -1.73 -40.22 18.58
CA ALA A 155 -1.46 -40.96 17.34
C ALA A 155 -2.61 -40.79 16.35
N VAL A 156 -2.32 -40.24 15.16
CA VAL A 156 -3.31 -39.95 14.12
C VAL A 156 -2.86 -40.52 12.78
N GLU A 157 -3.77 -41.16 12.06
CA GLU A 157 -3.51 -41.71 10.73
C GLU A 157 -4.06 -40.79 9.64
N THR A 158 -3.29 -40.53 8.59
CA THR A 158 -3.75 -39.69 7.48
C THR A 158 -4.65 -40.48 6.54
N VAL A 159 -5.78 -39.88 6.17
CA VAL A 159 -6.71 -40.37 5.15
C VAL A 159 -6.88 -39.30 4.08
N GLU A 160 -7.16 -39.70 2.84
CA GLU A 160 -7.26 -38.80 1.69
C GLU A 160 -8.60 -38.06 1.64
N HIS A 161 -9.69 -38.73 2.01
CA HIS A 161 -11.04 -38.17 1.96
C HIS A 161 -11.99 -38.88 2.95
N TRP A 162 -13.19 -38.30 3.13
CA TRP A 162 -14.23 -38.78 4.05
C TRP A 162 -14.56 -40.26 3.86
N GLN A 163 -14.81 -40.70 2.63
CA GLN A 163 -15.24 -42.08 2.34
C GLN A 163 -14.17 -43.12 2.72
N GLN A 164 -12.88 -42.77 2.62
CA GLN A 164 -11.81 -43.65 3.07
C GLN A 164 -11.81 -43.77 4.59
N PHE A 165 -12.11 -42.68 5.30
CA PHE A 165 -12.28 -42.72 6.74
C PHE A 165 -13.48 -43.58 7.13
N GLU A 166 -14.65 -43.34 6.53
CA GLU A 166 -15.88 -44.08 6.82
C GLU A 166 -15.69 -45.60 6.67
N GLN A 167 -15.05 -46.05 5.59
CA GLN A 167 -14.77 -47.47 5.31
C GLN A 167 -13.58 -48.05 6.09
N GLY A 168 -12.74 -47.19 6.67
CA GLY A 168 -11.56 -47.57 7.44
C GLY A 168 -11.88 -48.10 8.84
N LYS A 169 -10.84 -48.62 9.52
CA LYS A 169 -10.95 -49.10 10.93
C LYS A 169 -10.19 -48.21 11.93
N GLN A 170 -9.46 -47.21 11.44
CA GLN A 170 -8.70 -46.29 12.27
C GLN A 170 -9.61 -45.51 13.23
N ARG A 171 -9.19 -45.46 14.51
CA ARG A 171 -9.89 -44.75 15.58
C ARG A 171 -9.77 -43.24 15.44
N ILE A 172 -8.60 -42.74 15.05
CA ILE A 172 -8.33 -41.31 14.83
C ILE A 172 -7.72 -41.13 13.45
N GLY A 173 -8.43 -40.41 12.59
CA GLY A 173 -8.00 -40.08 11.24
C GLY A 173 -7.81 -38.58 11.07
N MET A 174 -7.02 -38.19 10.07
CA MET A 174 -6.91 -36.80 9.66
C MET A 174 -6.95 -36.65 8.14
N THR A 175 -7.77 -35.73 7.67
CA THR A 175 -8.01 -35.44 6.26
C THR A 175 -7.83 -33.96 5.96
N VAL A 176 -7.77 -33.61 4.67
CA VAL A 176 -7.93 -32.23 4.23
C VAL A 176 -9.39 -31.98 3.87
N ALA A 177 -10.06 -31.05 4.55
CA ALA A 177 -11.43 -30.64 4.23
C ALA A 177 -11.69 -29.20 4.68
N ALA A 178 -12.51 -28.47 3.92
CA ALA A 178 -12.90 -27.10 4.22
C ALA A 178 -14.17 -27.09 5.09
N LEU A 179 -14.00 -27.36 6.39
CA LEU A 179 -15.07 -27.41 7.38
C LEU A 179 -14.79 -26.34 8.43
N GLU A 180 -15.79 -25.49 8.71
CA GLU A 180 -15.65 -24.38 9.66
C GLU A 180 -15.91 -24.81 11.10
N GLN A 181 -16.91 -25.67 11.30
CA GLN A 181 -17.32 -26.15 12.62
C GLN A 181 -17.36 -27.66 12.64
N GLY A 182 -16.89 -28.23 13.74
CA GLY A 182 -17.01 -29.65 14.01
C GLY A 182 -18.38 -30.03 14.54
N ALA A 183 -18.66 -31.33 14.51
CA ALA A 183 -19.82 -31.91 15.16
C ALA A 183 -19.55 -33.34 15.61
N ILE A 184 -20.35 -33.82 16.56
CA ILE A 184 -20.48 -35.25 16.86
C ILE A 184 -21.72 -35.74 16.11
N VAL A 185 -21.57 -36.80 15.32
CA VAL A 185 -22.58 -37.35 14.41
C VAL A 185 -22.68 -38.88 14.56
N ASP A 186 -23.64 -39.50 13.86
CA ASP A 186 -23.90 -40.94 13.85
C ASP A 186 -24.10 -41.53 15.25
N ASP A 187 -25.08 -41.02 15.99
CA ASP A 187 -25.47 -41.52 17.33
C ASP A 187 -24.28 -41.57 18.31
N ASP A 188 -23.46 -40.51 18.32
CA ASP A 188 -22.24 -40.38 19.13
C ASP A 188 -21.12 -41.38 18.81
N THR A 189 -21.13 -41.97 17.62
CA THR A 189 -20.07 -42.89 17.17
C THR A 189 -18.95 -42.21 16.37
N LEU A 190 -19.17 -40.98 15.91
CA LEU A 190 -18.22 -40.23 15.09
C LEU A 190 -18.09 -38.76 15.53
N ALA A 191 -16.88 -38.29 15.80
CA ALA A 191 -16.59 -36.89 16.07
C ALA A 191 -15.74 -36.28 14.95
N LEU A 192 -16.21 -35.18 14.37
CA LEU A 192 -15.50 -34.41 13.36
C LEU A 192 -14.93 -33.15 14.02
N ILE A 193 -13.61 -33.02 14.12
CA ILE A 193 -12.94 -31.87 14.71
C ILE A 193 -12.31 -31.04 13.59
N THR A 194 -12.58 -29.74 13.51
CA THR A 194 -11.94 -28.86 12.53
C THR A 194 -10.71 -28.18 13.09
N GLU A 195 -9.87 -27.63 12.20
CA GLU A 195 -8.74 -26.79 12.61
C GLU A 195 -9.21 -25.55 13.39
N THR A 196 -10.39 -25.00 13.06
CA THR A 196 -10.99 -23.86 13.76
C THR A 196 -11.47 -24.22 15.18
N ASP A 197 -11.96 -25.44 15.40
CA ASP A 197 -12.32 -25.91 16.75
C ASP A 197 -11.09 -26.05 17.67
N LEU A 198 -9.94 -26.41 17.09
CA LEU A 198 -8.66 -26.52 17.82
C LEU A 198 -8.01 -25.15 18.04
N TYR A 199 -8.09 -24.27 17.06
CA TYR A 199 -7.50 -22.94 17.10
C TYR A 199 -8.60 -21.90 16.83
N ALA A 200 -9.37 -21.61 17.88
CA ALA A 200 -10.56 -20.74 17.85
C ALA A 200 -10.36 -19.31 17.30
N GLU A 201 -9.15 -18.94 16.85
CA GLU A 201 -8.78 -17.61 16.33
C GLU A 201 -8.06 -17.63 14.97
N ARG A 202 -7.91 -18.77 14.28
CA ARG A 202 -7.17 -18.83 13.00
C ARG A 202 -8.09 -18.96 11.79
N VAL A 203 -8.23 -17.87 11.03
CA VAL A 203 -9.01 -17.80 9.78
C VAL A 203 -8.21 -18.38 8.61
N SER A 204 -8.89 -19.21 7.81
CA SER A 204 -8.39 -19.92 6.64
C SER A 204 -7.75 -19.06 5.57
N GLN A 205 -6.61 -19.50 5.02
CA GLN A 205 -5.90 -18.84 3.94
C GLN A 205 -5.57 -19.77 2.76
N ARG A 206 -6.36 -19.73 1.68
CA ARG A 206 -6.04 -20.38 0.39
C ARG A 206 -4.87 -19.67 -0.32
N ARG A 207 -3.67 -20.27 -0.33
CA ARG A 207 -2.45 -19.77 -1.00
C ARG A 207 -2.69 -19.57 -2.52
N ARG A 208 -2.51 -18.34 -3.04
CA ARG A 208 -2.36 -18.07 -4.48
C ARG A 208 -0.87 -17.91 -4.77
N VAL A 209 -0.42 -18.67 -5.76
CA VAL A 209 0.95 -18.73 -6.25
C VAL A 209 1.41 -17.36 -6.77
N THR A 210 2.56 -16.92 -6.25
CA THR A 210 3.49 -15.88 -6.71
C THR A 210 3.08 -15.08 -7.95
N ALA A 211 2.62 -13.84 -7.75
CA ALA A 211 2.83 -12.77 -8.70
C ALA A 211 4.17 -12.12 -8.35
N ARG A 212 5.13 -12.17 -9.30
CA ARG A 212 6.47 -11.58 -9.17
C ARG A 212 6.38 -10.15 -8.66
N THR A 213 7.23 -9.86 -7.67
CA THR A 213 7.58 -8.54 -7.15
C THR A 213 7.63 -7.52 -8.28
N ARG A 214 6.64 -6.62 -8.31
CA ARG A 214 6.70 -5.44 -9.17
C ARG A 214 7.83 -4.57 -8.62
N ASP A 215 8.86 -4.38 -9.43
CA ASP A 215 10.04 -3.59 -9.09
C ASP A 215 9.61 -2.17 -8.69
N ALA A 216 9.86 -1.78 -7.43
CA ALA A 216 9.48 -0.47 -6.91
C ALA A 216 10.16 0.67 -7.69
N ASP A 217 11.38 0.42 -8.20
CA ASP A 217 12.12 1.37 -9.04
C ASP A 217 11.45 1.61 -10.40
N ALA A 218 10.76 0.60 -10.95
CA ALA A 218 10.00 0.74 -12.18
C ALA A 218 8.78 1.66 -11.97
N LEU A 219 8.14 1.64 -10.79
CA LEU A 219 7.03 2.55 -10.47
C LEU A 219 7.50 4.00 -10.26
N ILE A 220 8.75 4.21 -9.86
CA ILE A 220 9.34 5.54 -9.60
C ILE A 220 9.75 6.24 -10.89
N HIS A 221 10.27 5.49 -11.87
CA HIS A 221 10.83 6.05 -13.10
C HIS A 221 9.89 5.99 -14.32
N ASN A 222 8.87 5.13 -14.26
CA ASN A 222 7.89 5.05 -15.34
C ASN A 222 6.86 6.18 -15.19
N LEU A 223 6.81 6.98 -16.24
CA LEU A 223 5.96 8.14 -16.38
C LEU A 223 4.49 7.76 -16.18
N THR A 224 3.81 8.54 -15.33
CA THR A 224 2.39 8.85 -15.49
C THR A 224 2.16 9.38 -16.91
N GLU A 225 1.02 9.05 -17.50
CA GLU A 225 0.68 9.37 -18.90
C GLU A 225 1.09 10.78 -19.32
N LEU A 226 2.06 10.88 -20.24
CA LEU A 226 2.46 12.15 -20.86
C LEU A 226 1.39 12.55 -21.88
N ALA A 227 0.41 13.34 -21.45
CA ALA A 227 -0.57 13.97 -22.33
C ALA A 227 0.06 15.09 -23.16
N ASP A 228 -0.50 15.37 -24.34
CA ASP A 228 -0.12 16.52 -25.15
C ASP A 228 -0.24 17.83 -24.34
N GLY A 229 0.75 18.70 -24.44
CA GLY A 229 0.86 19.92 -23.65
C GLY A 229 1.42 19.73 -22.23
N ALA A 230 1.76 18.51 -21.80
CA ALA A 230 2.36 18.31 -20.48
C ALA A 230 3.74 18.98 -20.36
N PRO A 231 4.09 19.58 -19.20
CA PRO A 231 5.38 20.23 -19.01
C PRO A 231 6.50 19.20 -18.82
N VAL A 232 7.60 19.41 -19.54
CA VAL A 232 8.73 18.49 -19.62
C VAL A 232 10.04 19.26 -19.46
N VAL A 233 10.97 18.70 -18.69
CA VAL A 233 12.32 19.23 -18.50
C VAL A 233 13.28 18.48 -19.41
N HIS A 234 13.94 19.21 -20.31
CA HIS A 234 15.15 18.77 -20.97
C HIS A 234 16.37 19.23 -20.16
N GLU A 235 17.31 18.35 -19.86
CA GLU A 235 18.46 18.67 -18.99
C GLU A 235 19.30 19.87 -19.45
N ASP A 236 19.43 20.07 -20.76
CA ASP A 236 20.23 21.16 -21.36
C ASP A 236 19.43 22.39 -21.79
N HIS A 237 18.16 22.23 -22.15
CA HIS A 237 17.34 23.30 -22.73
C HIS A 237 16.27 23.85 -21.76
N GLY A 238 16.04 23.17 -20.64
CA GLY A 238 15.09 23.59 -19.62
C GLY A 238 13.68 23.10 -19.86
N VAL A 239 12.73 23.78 -19.22
CA VAL A 239 11.31 23.40 -19.20
C VAL A 239 10.60 23.85 -20.49
N GLY A 240 10.00 22.89 -21.18
CA GLY A 240 9.16 23.06 -22.37
C GLY A 240 7.84 22.27 -22.26
N ARG A 241 7.11 22.13 -23.36
CA ARG A 241 5.82 21.43 -23.46
C ARG A 241 5.90 20.28 -24.45
N TYR A 242 5.43 19.10 -24.05
CA TYR A 242 5.38 17.93 -24.92
C TYR A 242 4.35 18.10 -26.04
N ARG A 243 4.70 17.76 -27.28
CA ARG A 243 3.84 17.87 -28.48
C ARG A 243 3.72 16.58 -29.29
N GLY A 244 3.97 15.42 -28.68
CA GLY A 244 3.87 14.13 -29.37
C GLY A 244 5.21 13.60 -29.94
N LEU A 245 5.10 12.46 -30.62
CA LEU A 245 6.16 11.88 -31.44
C LEU A 245 5.90 12.22 -32.91
N THR A 246 6.96 12.57 -33.65
CA THR A 246 6.92 12.75 -35.10
C THR A 246 8.01 11.93 -35.77
N THR A 247 7.77 11.53 -37.01
CA THR A 247 8.76 10.83 -37.82
C THR A 247 9.35 11.80 -38.84
N LEU A 248 10.67 11.91 -38.87
CA LEU A 248 11.40 12.72 -39.83
C LEU A 248 12.30 11.81 -40.68
N ASP A 249 12.42 12.16 -41.97
CA ASP A 249 13.36 11.52 -42.88
C ASP A 249 14.59 12.43 -43.03
N MET A 250 15.74 11.94 -42.57
CA MET A 250 17.02 12.62 -42.71
C MET A 250 17.95 11.77 -43.56
N GLY A 251 18.08 12.14 -44.84
CA GLY A 251 19.00 11.48 -45.76
C GLY A 251 18.59 10.05 -46.14
N GLY A 252 17.28 9.76 -46.21
CA GLY A 252 16.74 8.43 -46.54
C GLY A 252 16.65 7.49 -45.34
N ILE A 253 16.91 7.98 -44.13
CA ILE A 253 16.80 7.24 -42.88
C ILE A 253 15.65 7.84 -42.08
N THR A 254 14.62 7.03 -41.92
CA THR A 254 13.48 7.35 -41.09
C THR A 254 13.85 7.25 -39.60
N GLN A 255 13.65 8.34 -38.85
CA GLN A 255 13.85 8.38 -37.41
C GLN A 255 12.67 9.06 -36.71
N GLU A 256 12.35 8.60 -35.50
CA GLU A 256 11.29 9.17 -34.68
C GLU A 256 11.89 10.15 -33.66
N PHE A 257 11.22 11.29 -33.47
CA PHE A 257 11.63 12.39 -32.60
C PHE A 257 10.49 12.77 -31.66
N LEU A 258 10.85 13.13 -30.43
CA LEU A 258 9.96 13.79 -29.47
C LEU A 258 9.96 15.29 -29.75
N ILE A 259 8.78 15.88 -29.94
CA ILE A 259 8.66 17.33 -30.14
C ILE A 259 8.45 17.99 -28.77
N LEU A 260 9.30 18.96 -28.46
CA LEU A 260 9.14 19.85 -27.32
C LEU A 260 8.97 21.30 -27.80
N GLU A 261 7.98 22.00 -27.28
CA GLU A 261 7.72 23.41 -27.55
C GLU A 261 8.22 24.28 -26.39
N TYR A 262 8.90 25.36 -26.74
CA TYR A 262 9.51 26.34 -25.84
C TYR A 262 8.89 27.72 -26.06
N ALA A 263 9.33 28.73 -25.29
CA ALA A 263 8.82 30.09 -25.42
C ALA A 263 9.00 30.64 -26.85
N ASN A 264 8.04 31.45 -27.31
CA ASN A 264 7.93 31.98 -28.68
C ASN A 264 7.65 30.90 -29.76
N ASP A 265 6.97 29.82 -29.40
CA ASP A 265 6.63 28.71 -30.30
C ASP A 265 7.86 28.01 -30.93
N ASP A 266 9.03 28.16 -30.29
CA ASP A 266 10.27 27.51 -30.69
C ASP A 266 10.16 25.98 -30.46
N LYS A 267 10.49 25.17 -31.47
CA LYS A 267 10.41 23.70 -31.41
C LYS A 267 11.78 23.04 -31.32
N LEU A 268 11.92 22.12 -30.37
CA LEU A 268 13.06 21.23 -30.22
C LEU A 268 12.65 19.80 -30.59
N TYR A 269 13.39 19.19 -31.51
CA TYR A 269 13.21 17.79 -31.89
C TYR A 269 14.26 16.94 -31.17
N VAL A 270 13.82 16.14 -30.21
CA VAL A 270 14.71 15.30 -29.40
C VAL A 270 14.72 13.88 -29.96
N PRO A 271 15.88 13.32 -30.35
CA PRO A 271 15.98 11.94 -30.81
C PRO A 271 15.50 10.94 -29.75
N VAL A 272 14.84 9.86 -30.17
CA VAL A 272 14.40 8.80 -29.23
C VAL A 272 15.54 8.15 -28.42
N SER A 273 16.77 8.14 -28.97
CA SER A 273 17.98 7.68 -28.28
C SER A 273 18.36 8.58 -27.09
N SER A 274 17.98 9.86 -27.13
CA SER A 274 18.30 10.89 -26.14
C SER A 274 17.16 11.14 -25.13
N LEU A 275 16.14 10.28 -25.08
CA LEU A 275 15.03 10.41 -24.12
C LEU A 275 15.45 10.27 -22.65
N HIS A 276 16.66 9.77 -22.37
CA HIS A 276 17.23 9.74 -21.03
C HIS A 276 17.46 11.16 -20.45
N LEU A 277 17.58 12.19 -21.32
CA LEU A 277 17.69 13.61 -20.97
C LEU A 277 16.33 14.25 -20.64
N ILE A 278 15.25 13.51 -20.84
CA ILE A 278 13.89 14.01 -20.72
C ILE A 278 13.25 13.51 -19.41
N SER A 279 12.78 14.45 -18.61
CA SER A 279 12.07 14.18 -17.36
C SER A 279 10.77 14.98 -17.29
N ARG A 280 9.71 14.44 -16.71
CA ARG A 280 8.49 15.22 -16.46
C ARG A 280 8.80 16.35 -15.48
N TYR A 281 8.26 17.54 -15.75
CA TYR A 281 8.34 18.65 -14.82
C TYR A 281 7.34 18.44 -13.69
N THR A 282 7.83 18.50 -12.46
CA THR A 282 7.03 18.34 -11.24
C THR A 282 7.52 19.41 -10.26
N GLY A 283 6.79 20.53 -10.16
CA GLY A 283 7.23 21.71 -9.41
C GLY A 283 6.12 22.71 -9.10
N SER A 284 5.19 22.90 -10.03
CA SER A 284 3.93 23.65 -9.89
C SER A 284 2.85 22.97 -10.75
N SER A 285 1.63 23.51 -10.74
CA SER A 285 0.58 23.10 -11.68
C SER A 285 1.06 23.19 -13.13
N ASP A 286 0.53 22.33 -14.01
CA ASP A 286 0.92 22.25 -15.42
C ASP A 286 0.83 23.60 -16.15
N GLU A 287 -0.16 24.43 -15.77
CA GLU A 287 -0.39 25.77 -16.31
C GLU A 287 0.65 26.79 -15.84
N ALA A 288 1.11 26.68 -14.60
CA ALA A 288 2.09 27.62 -14.01
C ALA A 288 3.55 27.20 -14.24
N ALA A 289 3.80 26.08 -14.91
CA ALA A 289 5.15 25.61 -15.18
C ALA A 289 5.91 26.61 -16.08
N PRO A 290 7.16 27.00 -15.74
CA PRO A 290 7.91 27.96 -16.51
C PRO A 290 8.16 27.47 -17.95
N LEU A 291 8.23 28.40 -18.89
CA LEU A 291 8.54 28.13 -20.29
C LEU A 291 9.87 28.80 -20.63
N HIS A 292 10.91 28.02 -20.85
CA HIS A 292 12.24 28.55 -21.13
C HIS A 292 12.38 28.92 -22.62
N ARG A 293 13.36 29.77 -22.94
CA ARG A 293 13.70 30.13 -24.33
C ARG A 293 14.94 29.37 -24.78
N LEU A 294 14.89 28.79 -25.98
CA LEU A 294 16.03 28.08 -26.57
C LEU A 294 17.21 29.04 -26.77
N GLY A 295 18.42 28.56 -26.46
CA GLY A 295 19.66 29.33 -26.58
C GLY A 295 19.89 30.38 -25.48
N SER A 296 18.97 30.55 -24.52
CA SER A 296 19.15 31.47 -23.38
C SER A 296 20.10 30.90 -22.32
N SER A 297 20.96 31.76 -21.76
CA SER A 297 21.80 31.40 -20.60
C SER A 297 21.02 31.31 -19.27
N GLN A 298 19.73 31.65 -19.27
CA GLN A 298 18.88 31.63 -18.08
C GLN A 298 18.82 30.24 -17.44
N TRP A 299 18.62 29.20 -18.26
CA TRP A 299 18.58 27.81 -17.77
C TRP A 299 19.90 27.37 -17.15
N ALA A 300 21.03 27.65 -17.83
CA ALA A 300 22.35 27.32 -17.31
C ALA A 300 22.64 28.01 -15.97
N LYS A 301 22.22 29.28 -15.81
CA LYS A 301 22.32 30.01 -14.54
C LYS A 301 21.46 29.42 -13.44
N ALA A 302 20.20 29.07 -13.74
CA ALA A 302 19.28 28.42 -12.81
C ALA A 302 19.84 27.08 -12.32
N LYS A 303 20.30 26.23 -13.25
CA LYS A 303 20.94 24.94 -12.97
C LYS A 303 22.18 25.09 -12.10
N ARG A 304 23.07 26.04 -12.41
CA ARG A 304 24.28 26.32 -11.61
C ARG A 304 23.94 26.76 -10.19
N LYS A 305 23.03 27.71 -10.04
CA LYS A 305 22.59 28.22 -8.73
C LYS A 305 21.94 27.14 -7.88
N ALA A 306 21.11 26.29 -8.48
CA ALA A 306 20.52 25.14 -7.79
C ALA A 306 21.60 24.14 -7.35
N ALA A 307 22.59 23.85 -8.20
CA ALA A 307 23.66 22.90 -7.90
C ALA A 307 24.61 23.40 -6.79
N GLU A 308 24.90 24.71 -6.75
CA GLU A 308 25.67 25.35 -5.67
C GLU A 308 24.97 25.20 -4.32
N GLN A 309 23.66 25.45 -4.24
CA GLN A 309 22.92 25.29 -2.98
C GLN A 309 22.75 23.83 -2.56
N LEU A 310 22.55 22.93 -3.53
CA LEU A 310 22.46 21.50 -3.29
C LEU A 310 23.73 20.94 -2.66
N ARG A 311 24.89 21.54 -2.93
CA ARG A 311 26.16 21.16 -2.30
C ARG A 311 26.11 21.36 -0.79
N ASP A 312 25.60 22.50 -0.31
CA ASP A 312 25.50 22.78 1.13
C ASP A 312 24.57 21.78 1.83
N VAL A 313 23.45 21.45 1.17
CA VAL A 313 22.50 20.44 1.64
C VAL A 313 23.14 19.05 1.66
N ALA A 314 23.85 18.67 0.59
CA ALA A 314 24.55 17.40 0.51
C ALA A 314 25.65 17.29 1.58
N ALA A 315 26.36 18.39 1.86
CA ALA A 315 27.37 18.44 2.92
C ALA A 315 26.76 18.30 4.32
N GLU A 316 25.64 18.97 4.61
CA GLU A 316 24.90 18.79 5.88
C GLU A 316 24.43 17.34 6.04
N LEU A 317 23.87 16.75 4.99
CA LEU A 317 23.40 15.36 5.00
C LEU A 317 24.56 14.36 5.18
N LEU A 318 25.69 14.61 4.54
CA LEU A 318 26.88 13.78 4.68
C LEU A 318 27.55 13.94 6.03
N ASP A 319 27.57 15.12 6.65
CA ASP A 319 28.08 15.31 8.01
C ASP A 319 27.25 14.48 9.01
N ILE A 320 25.91 14.47 8.87
CA ILE A 320 25.04 13.60 9.69
C ILE A 320 25.37 12.12 9.49
N HIS A 321 25.55 11.69 8.23
CA HIS A 321 25.88 10.30 7.92
C HIS A 321 27.28 9.91 8.38
N ALA A 322 28.27 10.79 8.23
CA ALA A 322 29.65 10.59 8.65
C ALA A 322 29.77 10.54 10.17
N ARG A 323 29.07 11.42 10.91
CA ARG A 323 28.97 11.34 12.37
C ARG A 323 28.38 10.02 12.85
N ARG A 324 27.42 9.45 12.10
CA ARG A 324 26.84 8.13 12.39
C ARG A 324 27.78 6.97 12.05
N ALA A 325 28.47 7.02 10.93
CA ALA A 325 29.44 5.99 10.56
C ALA A 325 30.70 6.00 11.46
N ALA A 326 31.08 7.18 11.95
CA ALA A 326 32.21 7.35 12.87
C ALA A 326 31.89 6.90 14.31
N LYS A 327 30.61 6.93 14.72
CA LYS A 327 30.18 6.38 16.02
C LYS A 327 29.90 4.89 15.88
N GLN A 328 30.48 4.09 16.76
CA GLN A 328 30.05 2.71 16.94
C GLN A 328 28.67 2.70 17.60
N GLY A 329 27.69 2.10 16.93
CA GLY A 329 26.38 1.81 17.48
C GLY A 329 26.38 0.59 18.40
N HIS A 330 25.19 0.17 18.82
CA HIS A 330 25.02 -1.03 19.65
C HIS A 330 24.51 -2.18 18.77
N ALA A 331 25.33 -3.21 18.58
CA ALA A 331 24.92 -4.42 17.86
C ALA A 331 24.08 -5.32 18.78
N PHE A 332 22.78 -5.39 18.51
CA PHE A 332 21.83 -6.14 19.33
C PHE A 332 22.05 -7.65 19.26
N ARG A 333 21.96 -8.31 20.42
CA ARG A 333 22.01 -9.78 20.55
C ARG A 333 20.72 -10.32 21.12
N TYR A 334 20.17 -11.37 20.52
CA TYR A 334 18.94 -12.01 20.98
C TYR A 334 18.95 -13.51 20.70
N SER A 335 18.15 -14.25 21.47
CA SER A 335 17.92 -15.67 21.29
C SER A 335 17.01 -15.91 20.08
N GLN A 336 17.48 -16.71 19.12
CA GLN A 336 16.67 -17.09 17.96
C GLN A 336 15.46 -17.94 18.35
N GLU A 337 15.56 -18.72 19.42
CA GLU A 337 14.45 -19.53 19.91
C GLU A 337 13.35 -18.65 20.53
N ASP A 338 13.72 -17.70 21.39
CA ASP A 338 12.75 -16.79 22.02
C ASP A 338 12.12 -15.86 20.99
N TYR A 339 12.89 -15.40 19.99
CA TYR A 339 12.36 -14.64 18.88
C TYR A 339 11.34 -15.45 18.06
N ARG A 340 11.60 -16.73 17.80
CA ARG A 340 10.63 -17.61 17.11
C ARG A 340 9.36 -17.79 17.93
N ARG A 341 9.48 -18.07 19.24
CA ARG A 341 8.32 -18.17 20.14
C ARG A 341 7.50 -16.88 20.12
N PHE A 342 8.15 -15.72 20.23
CA PHE A 342 7.48 -14.43 20.13
C PHE A 342 6.80 -14.27 18.76
N ALA A 343 7.47 -14.61 17.66
CA ALA A 343 6.90 -14.53 16.32
C ALA A 343 5.69 -15.48 16.12
N ASP A 344 5.70 -16.67 16.71
CA ASP A 344 4.65 -17.69 16.62
C ASP A 344 3.39 -17.33 17.42
N GLU A 345 3.52 -16.48 18.45
CA GLU A 345 2.38 -15.88 19.18
C GLU A 345 1.59 -14.89 18.31
N PHE A 346 2.14 -14.42 17.19
CA PHE A 346 1.41 -13.57 16.27
C PHE A 346 0.37 -14.42 15.51
N PRO A 347 -0.94 -14.12 15.61
CA PRO A 347 -1.98 -15.00 15.08
C PRO A 347 -2.09 -14.96 13.54
N PHE A 348 -1.40 -14.03 12.88
CA PHE A 348 -1.47 -13.83 11.43
C PHE A 348 -0.16 -14.21 10.73
N GLU A 349 -0.24 -14.74 9.51
CA GLU A 349 0.94 -14.93 8.66
C GLU A 349 1.40 -13.60 8.05
N THR A 350 2.72 -13.35 8.07
CA THR A 350 3.31 -12.14 7.50
C THR A 350 3.35 -12.18 5.97
N THR A 351 3.09 -11.05 5.31
CA THR A 351 3.26 -10.91 3.85
C THR A 351 4.75 -10.92 3.45
N SER A 352 5.05 -11.11 2.15
CA SER A 352 6.44 -11.05 1.64
C SER A 352 7.11 -9.71 1.96
N ASP A 353 6.37 -8.61 1.83
CA ASP A 353 6.89 -7.26 2.06
C ASP A 353 7.07 -7.00 3.55
N GLN A 354 6.15 -7.50 4.39
CA GLN A 354 6.30 -7.46 5.85
C GLN A 354 7.53 -8.24 6.30
N GLN A 355 7.72 -9.46 5.80
CA GLN A 355 8.88 -10.28 6.16
C GLN A 355 10.19 -9.62 5.72
N SER A 356 10.24 -9.09 4.48
CA SER A 356 11.40 -8.35 3.99
C SER A 356 11.71 -7.11 4.84
N ALA A 357 10.67 -6.39 5.29
CA ALA A 357 10.83 -5.25 6.19
C ALA A 357 11.33 -5.65 7.58
N ILE A 358 10.82 -6.75 8.14
CA ILE A 358 11.27 -7.33 9.41
C ILE A 358 12.74 -7.74 9.32
N ASP A 359 13.10 -8.50 8.29
CA ASP A 359 14.47 -8.99 8.08
C ASP A 359 15.46 -7.82 7.95
N ALA A 360 15.09 -6.77 7.22
CA ALA A 360 15.92 -5.58 7.05
C ALA A 360 16.11 -4.80 8.37
N VAL A 361 15.05 -4.66 9.18
CA VAL A 361 15.14 -4.02 10.51
C VAL A 361 16.05 -4.84 11.44
N LEU A 362 15.87 -6.16 11.47
CA LEU A 362 16.68 -7.04 12.31
C LEU A 362 18.15 -7.05 11.90
N ALA A 363 18.43 -7.08 10.59
CA ALA A 363 19.79 -7.01 10.08
C ALA A 363 20.47 -5.68 10.45
N ASP A 364 19.75 -4.56 10.39
CA ASP A 364 20.29 -3.26 10.79
C ASP A 364 20.53 -3.19 12.31
N MET A 365 19.63 -3.72 13.14
CA MET A 365 19.81 -3.76 14.59
C MET A 365 20.99 -4.66 15.02
N GLN A 366 21.28 -5.72 14.26
CA GLN A 366 22.46 -6.56 14.52
C GLN A 366 23.77 -5.93 14.02
N ALA A 367 23.70 -4.88 13.20
CA ALA A 367 24.87 -4.22 12.67
C ALA A 367 25.52 -3.31 13.72
N PRO A 368 26.85 -3.09 13.66
CA PRO A 368 27.56 -2.19 14.57
C PRO A 368 27.31 -0.70 14.27
N LYS A 369 26.51 -0.37 13.26
CA LYS A 369 26.13 1.00 12.89
C LYS A 369 24.74 1.31 13.47
N PRO A 370 24.48 2.52 14.01
CA PRO A 370 23.14 2.86 14.47
C PRO A 370 22.13 2.80 13.33
N MET A 371 20.95 2.20 13.52
CA MET A 371 19.87 2.11 12.53
C MET A 371 19.14 3.47 12.36
N ASP A 372 18.74 3.83 11.13
CA ASP A 372 17.74 4.89 10.86
C ASP A 372 16.91 4.47 9.65
N ARG A 373 15.86 3.69 9.96
CA ARG A 373 15.02 3.07 8.96
C ARG A 373 13.61 3.63 9.00
N VAL A 374 13.00 3.77 7.82
CA VAL A 374 11.61 4.15 7.66
C VAL A 374 10.83 2.97 7.12
N ILE A 375 9.75 2.61 7.80
CA ILE A 375 8.76 1.66 7.32
C ILE A 375 7.60 2.45 6.77
N CYS A 376 7.43 2.36 5.45
CA CYS A 376 6.31 2.93 4.74
C CYS A 376 5.32 1.83 4.38
N GLY A 377 4.05 2.04 4.62
CA GLY A 377 2.99 1.13 4.16
C GLY A 377 1.65 1.66 4.60
N ASP A 378 0.56 1.26 3.95
CA ASP A 378 -0.76 1.80 4.28
C ASP A 378 -1.18 1.49 5.73
N VAL A 379 -2.15 2.25 6.24
CA VAL A 379 -2.73 2.02 7.58
C VAL A 379 -3.24 0.58 7.65
N GLY A 380 -2.87 -0.21 8.66
CA GLY A 380 -3.31 -1.61 8.79
C GLY A 380 -2.46 -2.65 8.04
N PHE A 381 -1.39 -2.26 7.35
CA PHE A 381 -0.49 -3.21 6.69
C PHE A 381 0.55 -3.84 7.64
N GLY A 382 0.27 -3.91 8.94
CA GLY A 382 1.14 -4.59 9.91
C GLY A 382 2.43 -3.85 10.29
N LYS A 383 2.53 -2.52 10.07
CA LYS A 383 3.68 -1.71 10.52
C LYS A 383 4.00 -1.87 12.02
N THR A 384 2.95 -1.99 12.82
CA THR A 384 3.07 -2.18 14.27
C THR A 384 3.74 -3.50 14.62
N GLU A 385 3.53 -4.57 13.86
CA GLU A 385 4.19 -5.86 14.10
C GLU A 385 5.70 -5.78 13.85
N VAL A 386 6.12 -5.03 12.80
CA VAL A 386 7.55 -4.75 12.56
C VAL A 386 8.17 -4.04 13.76
N ALA A 387 7.47 -3.04 14.31
CA ALA A 387 7.91 -2.30 15.49
C ALA A 387 7.93 -3.14 16.77
N MET A 388 6.94 -4.02 16.98
CA MET A 388 6.88 -4.93 18.13
C MET A 388 8.03 -5.94 18.11
N ARG A 389 8.37 -6.50 16.95
CA ARG A 389 9.52 -7.41 16.78
C ARG A 389 10.85 -6.70 17.04
N ALA A 390 11.00 -5.47 16.56
CA ALA A 390 12.17 -4.64 16.87
C ALA A 390 12.28 -4.34 18.37
N ALA A 391 11.17 -3.97 19.02
CA ALA A 391 11.12 -3.72 20.45
C ALA A 391 11.47 -4.97 21.26
N PHE A 392 10.98 -6.15 20.88
CA PHE A 392 11.29 -7.42 21.52
C PHE A 392 12.81 -7.70 21.50
N VAL A 393 13.46 -7.54 20.35
CA VAL A 393 14.91 -7.72 20.21
C VAL A 393 15.69 -6.74 21.10
N ALA A 394 15.26 -5.48 21.16
CA ALA A 394 15.92 -4.50 22.02
C ALA A 394 15.80 -4.82 23.51
N VAL A 395 14.62 -5.28 23.96
CA VAL A 395 14.38 -5.64 25.36
C VAL A 395 15.14 -6.91 25.76
N GLN A 396 15.23 -7.91 24.88
CA GLN A 396 16.00 -9.13 25.11
C GLN A 396 17.49 -8.84 25.36
N ASP A 397 18.04 -7.82 24.71
CA ASP A 397 19.41 -7.35 24.94
C ASP A 397 19.51 -6.31 26.07
N ASN A 398 18.54 -6.30 26.99
CA ASN A 398 18.50 -5.42 28.16
C ASN A 398 18.56 -3.92 27.81
N LYS A 399 18.00 -3.49 26.67
CA LYS A 399 17.88 -2.07 26.32
C LYS A 399 16.46 -1.58 26.52
N GLN A 400 16.34 -0.29 26.88
CA GLN A 400 15.05 0.38 26.96
C GLN A 400 14.58 0.80 25.56
N VAL A 401 13.28 0.70 25.32
CA VAL A 401 12.61 1.09 24.08
C VAL A 401 11.67 2.25 24.36
N VAL A 402 11.69 3.25 23.48
CA VAL A 402 10.78 4.39 23.54
C VAL A 402 9.92 4.41 22.28
N VAL A 403 8.60 4.40 22.45
CA VAL A 403 7.63 4.56 21.37
C VAL A 403 6.99 5.95 21.46
N LEU A 404 7.30 6.80 20.48
CA LEU A 404 6.82 8.17 20.37
C LEU A 404 5.67 8.25 19.39
N VAL A 405 4.55 8.79 19.87
CA VAL A 405 3.31 8.93 19.09
C VAL A 405 2.78 10.37 19.21
N PRO A 406 2.04 10.87 18.20
CA PRO A 406 1.65 12.28 18.18
C PRO A 406 0.49 12.61 19.13
N THR A 407 -0.40 11.66 19.41
CA THR A 407 -1.64 11.88 20.18
C THR A 407 -1.73 10.96 21.40
N THR A 408 -2.46 11.40 22.43
CA THR A 408 -2.72 10.60 23.65
C THR A 408 -3.51 9.33 23.34
N LEU A 409 -4.46 9.40 22.39
CA LEU A 409 -5.23 8.25 21.94
C LEU A 409 -4.35 7.16 21.30
N LEU A 410 -3.43 7.55 20.42
CA LEU A 410 -2.45 6.61 19.86
C LEU A 410 -1.54 6.02 20.95
N ALA A 411 -1.20 6.81 21.98
CA ALA A 411 -0.38 6.32 23.09
C ALA A 411 -1.10 5.22 23.87
N GLU A 412 -2.38 5.41 24.18
CA GLU A 412 -3.21 4.38 24.83
C GLU A 412 -3.41 3.15 23.94
N GLN A 413 -3.65 3.35 22.65
CA GLN A 413 -3.79 2.24 21.69
C GLN A 413 -2.52 1.39 21.62
N HIS A 414 -1.35 2.02 21.44
CA HIS A 414 -0.08 1.32 21.45
C HIS A 414 0.18 0.69 22.82
N LEU A 415 -0.12 1.36 23.93
CA LEU A 415 0.05 0.80 25.27
C LEU A 415 -0.73 -0.51 25.46
N ARG A 416 -2.00 -0.53 25.05
CA ARG A 416 -2.83 -1.74 25.12
C ARG A 416 -2.28 -2.83 24.20
N ASN A 417 -2.03 -2.52 22.93
CA ASN A 417 -1.54 -3.48 21.96
C ASN A 417 -0.20 -4.09 22.38
N PHE A 418 0.73 -3.30 22.91
CA PHE A 418 2.01 -3.79 23.43
C PHE A 418 1.82 -4.63 24.70
N ARG A 419 0.93 -4.25 25.63
CA ARG A 419 0.68 -5.07 26.83
C ARG A 419 0.06 -6.42 26.47
N ASP A 420 -0.90 -6.44 25.56
CA ASP A 420 -1.54 -7.67 25.09
C ASP A 420 -0.52 -8.56 24.38
N ARG A 421 0.30 -7.98 23.50
CA ARG A 421 1.33 -8.70 22.73
C ARG A 421 2.47 -9.27 23.59
N PHE A 422 2.84 -8.56 24.66
CA PHE A 422 3.93 -8.94 25.56
C PHE A 422 3.44 -9.61 26.85
N ALA A 423 2.16 -9.99 26.94
CA ALA A 423 1.56 -10.51 28.17
C ALA A 423 2.27 -11.75 28.74
N ASN A 424 2.80 -12.61 27.87
CA ASN A 424 3.51 -13.83 28.24
C ASN A 424 5.01 -13.60 28.54
N TRP A 425 5.49 -12.37 28.44
CA TRP A 425 6.90 -12.03 28.56
C TRP A 425 7.14 -11.18 29.81
N PRO A 426 8.28 -11.37 30.51
CA PRO A 426 8.61 -10.60 31.72
C PRO A 426 9.10 -9.19 31.36
N VAL A 427 8.28 -8.41 30.68
CA VAL A 427 8.59 -7.08 30.16
C VAL A 427 7.67 -6.05 30.80
N ARG A 428 8.24 -5.02 31.43
CA ARG A 428 7.45 -3.95 32.05
C ARG A 428 7.19 -2.83 31.05
N ILE A 429 5.92 -2.62 30.72
CA ILE A 429 5.45 -1.62 29.76
C ILE A 429 4.60 -0.54 30.43
N GLU A 430 5.04 0.71 30.34
CA GLU A 430 4.36 1.86 30.94
C GLU A 430 4.04 2.96 29.92
N GLY A 431 2.88 3.58 30.12
CA GLY A 431 2.41 4.70 29.32
C GLY A 431 2.59 6.04 30.03
N LEU A 432 3.06 7.06 29.30
CA LEU A 432 3.10 8.45 29.75
C LEU A 432 2.16 9.30 28.88
N SER A 433 0.88 9.32 29.28
CA SER A 433 -0.20 10.10 28.66
C SER A 433 -0.82 11.10 29.67
N ARG A 434 -1.62 12.06 29.18
CA ARG A 434 -2.35 13.03 30.05
C ARG A 434 -3.46 12.38 30.88
N LEU A 435 -3.91 11.18 30.51
CA LEU A 435 -5.00 10.45 31.16
C LEU A 435 -4.59 9.82 32.50
N ASN A 436 -3.29 9.70 32.76
CA ASN A 436 -2.78 9.16 34.02
C ASN A 436 -2.89 10.20 35.15
N THR A 437 -3.64 9.85 36.20
CA THR A 437 -3.88 10.70 37.38
C THR A 437 -2.58 11.09 38.07
N SER A 438 -2.49 12.32 38.57
CA SER A 438 -1.29 13.06 38.99
C SER A 438 -0.33 12.39 39.99
N LYS A 439 -0.69 11.27 40.63
CA LYS A 439 0.21 10.52 41.54
C LYS A 439 1.10 9.46 40.85
N LYS A 440 0.72 8.94 39.67
CA LYS A 440 1.47 7.89 38.95
C LYS A 440 2.67 8.38 38.09
N PRO A 441 2.65 9.56 37.42
CA PRO A 441 3.68 9.92 36.45
C PRO A 441 5.09 10.09 37.04
N GLN A 442 5.22 10.65 38.24
CA GLN A 442 6.53 10.89 38.86
C GLN A 442 7.22 9.58 39.25
N GLN A 443 6.45 8.60 39.72
CA GLN A 443 6.98 7.27 40.05
C GLN A 443 7.44 6.54 38.78
N VAL A 444 6.66 6.61 37.69
CA VAL A 444 7.04 6.02 36.41
C VAL A 444 8.33 6.66 35.87
N LEU A 445 8.49 7.98 35.96
CA LEU A 445 9.73 8.65 35.55
C LEU A 445 10.95 8.17 36.37
N ASN A 446 10.79 8.00 37.69
CA ASN A 446 11.86 7.46 38.54
C ASN A 446 12.17 5.99 38.17
N ASP A 447 11.16 5.18 37.89
CA ASP A 447 11.34 3.79 37.49
C ASP A 447 12.01 3.67 36.11
N ILE A 448 11.74 4.60 35.19
CA ILE A 448 12.42 4.70 33.89
C ILE A 448 13.90 5.05 34.08
N GLU A 449 14.21 6.02 34.94
CA GLU A 449 15.58 6.44 35.25
C GLU A 449 16.37 5.34 35.96
N GLN A 450 15.70 4.51 36.77
CA GLN A 450 16.29 3.33 37.40
C GLN A 450 16.39 2.11 36.48
N GLY A 451 15.87 2.18 35.24
CA GLY A 451 15.90 1.08 34.29
C GLY A 451 14.94 -0.07 34.60
N LYS A 452 13.94 0.15 35.47
CA LYS A 452 12.90 -0.84 35.83
C LYS A 452 11.80 -0.98 34.78
N VAL A 453 11.66 0.01 33.90
CA VAL A 453 10.70 0.01 32.79
C VAL A 453 11.45 -0.27 31.50
N ASP A 454 11.04 -1.31 30.77
CA ASP A 454 11.69 -1.77 29.55
C ASP A 454 11.16 -1.03 28.32
N ILE A 455 9.83 -0.87 28.22
CA ILE A 455 9.18 -0.17 27.11
C ILE A 455 8.36 1.01 27.64
N VAL A 456 8.64 2.19 27.09
CA VAL A 456 7.94 3.44 27.43
C VAL A 456 7.19 3.95 26.21
N ILE A 457 5.88 4.11 26.34
CA ILE A 457 5.02 4.61 25.26
C ILE A 457 4.50 5.98 25.68
N GLY A 458 4.67 7.00 24.83
CA GLY A 458 4.20 8.34 25.18
C GLY A 458 4.26 9.36 24.07
N THR A 459 3.75 10.56 24.38
CA THR A 459 3.65 11.65 23.41
C THR A 459 4.91 12.54 23.41
N HIS A 460 4.87 13.64 22.65
CA HIS A 460 5.90 14.69 22.62
C HIS A 460 6.36 15.19 24.01
N LYS A 461 5.56 14.98 25.08
CA LYS A 461 5.99 15.25 26.46
C LYS A 461 7.25 14.46 26.87
N LEU A 462 7.49 13.28 26.33
CA LEU A 462 8.72 12.52 26.55
C LEU A 462 9.96 13.25 25.99
N LEU A 463 9.80 13.94 24.86
CA LEU A 463 10.87 14.73 24.23
C LEU A 463 11.10 16.05 24.96
N GLN A 464 10.03 16.68 25.43
CA GLN A 464 10.08 17.99 26.11
C GLN A 464 10.41 17.90 27.61
N GLY A 465 10.27 16.71 28.21
CA GLY A 465 10.49 16.46 29.64
C GLY A 465 11.96 16.23 30.02
N LYS A 466 12.21 16.15 31.34
CA LYS A 466 13.50 15.75 31.95
C LYS A 466 13.66 14.22 32.02
N ALA A 467 13.00 13.46 31.13
CA ALA A 467 13.08 12.01 31.17
C ALA A 467 14.52 11.58 30.86
N ARG A 468 15.16 10.91 31.82
CA ARG A 468 16.48 10.31 31.68
C ARG A 468 16.30 8.80 31.61
N PHE A 469 16.92 8.18 30.62
CA PHE A 469 16.87 6.74 30.42
C PHE A 469 18.18 6.13 30.88
N ALA A 470 18.12 5.00 31.58
CA ALA A 470 19.31 4.30 32.03
C ALA A 470 20.10 3.67 30.87
N ARG A 471 19.37 3.09 29.90
CA ARG A 471 19.94 2.27 28.81
C ARG A 471 19.10 2.28 27.54
N LEU A 472 18.75 3.47 27.05
CA LEU A 472 17.98 3.63 25.80
C LEU A 472 18.74 3.01 24.61
N GLY A 473 18.10 2.06 23.92
CA GLY A 473 18.69 1.39 22.75
C GLY A 473 17.89 1.53 21.46
N LEU A 474 16.57 1.71 21.53
CA LEU A 474 15.71 1.85 20.36
C LEU A 474 14.66 2.95 20.57
N VAL A 475 14.49 3.81 19.57
CA VAL A 475 13.41 4.79 19.50
C VAL A 475 12.54 4.46 18.28
N ILE A 476 11.25 4.27 18.53
CA ILE A 476 10.23 4.05 17.50
C ILE A 476 9.38 5.32 17.42
N VAL A 477 9.24 5.89 16.22
CA VAL A 477 8.43 7.09 15.98
C VAL A 477 7.31 6.73 15.03
N ASP A 478 6.06 6.87 15.47
CA ASP A 478 4.89 6.68 14.62
C ASP A 478 4.35 8.05 14.15
N GLU A 479 4.02 8.15 12.86
CA GLU A 479 3.49 9.36 12.21
C GLU A 479 4.38 10.62 12.43
N GLU A 480 5.69 10.52 12.14
CA GLU A 480 6.70 11.58 12.31
C GLU A 480 6.27 12.96 11.75
N HIS A 481 5.45 12.98 10.70
CA HIS A 481 4.99 14.21 10.05
C HIS A 481 4.22 15.14 10.99
N ARG A 482 3.48 14.60 11.98
CA ARG A 482 2.64 15.38 12.92
C ARG A 482 3.41 16.02 14.07
N PHE A 483 4.71 15.74 14.23
CA PHE A 483 5.54 16.36 15.27
C PHE A 483 5.94 17.80 14.90
N GLY A 484 6.00 18.67 15.91
CA GLY A 484 6.40 20.08 15.73
C GLY A 484 7.88 20.24 15.39
N VAL A 485 8.27 21.44 14.95
CA VAL A 485 9.66 21.76 14.55
C VAL A 485 10.66 21.48 15.69
N ARG A 486 10.33 21.91 16.92
CA ARG A 486 11.18 21.69 18.11
C ARG A 486 11.34 20.22 18.47
N ASP A 487 10.28 19.43 18.33
CA ASP A 487 10.34 17.99 18.60
C ASP A 487 11.22 17.28 17.57
N LYS A 488 11.13 17.70 16.29
CA LYS A 488 11.96 17.19 15.19
C LYS A 488 13.45 17.49 15.38
N GLU A 489 13.82 18.67 15.88
CA GLU A 489 15.23 18.99 16.22
C GLU A 489 15.79 18.07 17.32
N ARG A 490 14.98 17.74 18.32
CA ARG A 490 15.39 16.85 19.40
C ARG A 490 15.51 15.40 18.95
N LEU A 491 14.62 14.95 18.06
CA LEU A 491 14.75 13.66 17.36
C LEU A 491 16.02 13.60 16.53
N LYS A 492 16.43 14.69 15.84
CA LYS A 492 17.70 14.74 15.11
C LYS A 492 18.91 14.53 16.00
N ALA A 493 18.90 15.05 17.23
CA ALA A 493 19.99 14.81 18.18
C ALA A 493 20.07 13.33 18.59
N LEU A 494 18.93 12.68 18.84
CA LEU A 494 18.86 11.26 19.21
C LEU A 494 19.30 10.32 18.07
N ARG A 495 19.08 10.69 16.80
CA ARG A 495 19.50 9.92 15.60
C ARG A 495 21.00 9.61 15.55
N ALA A 496 21.83 10.40 16.25
CA ALA A 496 23.27 10.20 16.26
C ALA A 496 23.74 9.18 17.30
N GLU A 497 22.87 8.73 18.21
CA GLU A 497 23.28 7.94 19.39
C GLU A 497 22.51 6.64 19.56
N VAL A 498 21.29 6.57 19.02
CA VAL A 498 20.36 5.46 19.25
C VAL A 498 19.75 5.01 17.92
N ASP A 499 19.42 3.72 17.82
CA ASP A 499 18.68 3.16 16.69
C ASP A 499 17.29 3.80 16.59
N LEU A 500 16.96 4.32 15.41
CA LEU A 500 15.69 4.99 15.12
C LEU A 500 14.89 4.21 14.07
N LEU A 501 13.67 3.82 14.44
CA LEU A 501 12.69 3.22 13.54
C LEU A 501 11.51 4.19 13.36
N THR A 502 11.21 4.62 12.14
CA THR A 502 10.08 5.50 11.85
C THR A 502 8.98 4.76 11.09
N LEU A 503 7.74 4.85 11.53
CA LEU A 503 6.57 4.28 10.88
C LEU A 503 5.74 5.39 10.23
N THR A 504 5.30 5.20 8.98
CA THR A 504 4.44 6.17 8.29
C THR A 504 3.45 5.50 7.35
N ALA A 505 2.22 6.02 7.30
CA ALA A 505 1.20 5.58 6.35
C ALA A 505 1.44 6.09 4.92
N THR A 506 1.86 7.34 4.82
CA THR A 506 2.22 8.00 3.56
C THR A 506 3.69 8.42 3.65
N PRO A 507 4.56 8.00 2.72
CA PRO A 507 5.94 8.43 2.78
C PRO A 507 5.96 9.95 2.59
N ILE A 508 6.52 10.67 3.56
CA ILE A 508 6.77 12.10 3.39
C ILE A 508 7.75 12.21 2.22
N PRO A 509 7.48 13.01 1.18
CA PRO A 509 8.34 13.01 0.01
C PRO A 509 9.81 13.36 0.28
N ARG A 510 10.08 14.20 1.30
CA ARG A 510 11.44 14.44 1.82
C ARG A 510 12.11 13.16 2.35
N THR A 511 11.36 12.33 3.04
CA THR A 511 11.82 11.06 3.61
C THR A 511 12.04 10.01 2.52
N LEU A 512 11.17 9.99 1.51
CA LEU A 512 11.37 9.22 0.29
C LEU A 512 12.66 9.64 -0.43
N ASN A 513 12.91 10.94 -0.56
CA ASN A 513 14.11 11.47 -1.20
C ASN A 513 15.40 11.10 -0.46
N MET A 514 15.42 11.24 0.87
CA MET A 514 16.59 10.83 1.67
C MET A 514 16.86 9.32 1.55
N ALA A 515 15.80 8.53 1.35
CA ALA A 515 15.93 7.10 1.12
C ALA A 515 16.49 6.77 -0.27
N LEU A 516 15.98 7.43 -1.31
CA LEU A 516 16.44 7.26 -2.69
C LEU A 516 17.90 7.70 -2.89
N SER A 517 18.39 8.68 -2.12
CA SER A 517 19.81 9.07 -2.09
C SER A 517 20.71 8.16 -1.25
N GLY A 518 20.17 7.08 -0.66
CA GLY A 518 20.93 6.14 0.17
C GLY A 518 21.48 6.74 1.46
N ILE A 519 20.82 7.80 1.97
CA ILE A 519 21.15 8.46 3.24
C ILE A 519 20.31 7.88 4.38
N ARG A 520 19.08 7.44 4.07
CA ARG A 520 18.14 6.80 4.99
C ARG A 520 17.72 5.45 4.43
N ASP A 521 17.57 4.43 5.27
CA ASP A 521 17.09 3.14 4.78
C ASP A 521 15.55 3.13 4.77
N LEU A 522 14.93 2.65 3.68
CA LEU A 522 13.47 2.59 3.52
C LEU A 522 13.04 1.16 3.21
N SER A 523 12.03 0.69 3.93
CA SER A 523 11.30 -0.53 3.60
C SER A 523 9.85 -0.18 3.27
N ILE A 524 9.34 -0.70 2.15
CA ILE A 524 7.97 -0.47 1.71
C ILE A 524 7.18 -1.76 1.93
N ILE A 525 6.03 -1.64 2.58
CA ILE A 525 5.02 -2.67 2.72
C ILE A 525 3.85 -2.27 1.83
N ALA A 526 3.79 -2.83 0.63
CA ALA A 526 2.78 -2.51 -0.37
C ALA A 526 1.66 -3.58 -0.43
N THR A 527 1.98 -4.81 -0.05
CA THR A 527 1.03 -5.92 -0.09
C THR A 527 0.11 -5.87 1.14
N PRO A 528 -1.22 -5.66 0.98
CA PRO A 528 -2.18 -5.70 2.08
C PRO A 528 -2.27 -7.11 2.69
N PRO A 529 -2.59 -7.23 3.99
CA PRO A 529 -3.07 -8.48 4.57
C PRO A 529 -4.36 -8.94 3.87
N ARG A 530 -4.55 -10.26 3.75
CA ARG A 530 -5.57 -10.90 2.89
C ARG A 530 -7.03 -10.56 3.19
N GLU A 531 -7.33 -10.18 4.42
CA GLU A 531 -8.70 -9.88 4.84
C GLU A 531 -9.15 -8.46 4.54
N ARG A 532 -8.24 -7.62 4.02
CA ARG A 532 -8.58 -6.24 3.72
C ARG A 532 -9.23 -6.14 2.34
N LEU A 533 -10.55 -5.94 2.33
CA LEU A 533 -11.27 -5.55 1.13
C LEU A 533 -11.02 -4.08 0.81
N ALA A 534 -10.89 -3.76 -0.47
CA ALA A 534 -10.74 -2.38 -0.91
C ALA A 534 -11.97 -1.54 -0.53
N VAL A 535 -11.72 -0.31 -0.08
CA VAL A 535 -12.77 0.67 0.23
C VAL A 535 -13.36 1.16 -1.09
N LYS A 536 -14.65 0.89 -1.33
CA LYS A 536 -15.35 1.42 -2.51
C LYS A 536 -15.53 2.92 -2.33
N THR A 537 -14.92 3.71 -3.20
CA THR A 537 -14.98 5.18 -3.15
C THR A 537 -15.98 5.67 -4.18
N LEU A 538 -16.84 6.61 -3.80
CA LEU A 538 -17.89 7.17 -4.66
C LEU A 538 -17.86 8.69 -4.55
N VAL A 539 -17.77 9.40 -5.68
CA VAL A 539 -17.87 10.87 -5.71
C VAL A 539 -19.29 11.28 -6.09
N THR A 540 -20.00 11.91 -5.15
CA THR A 540 -21.43 12.25 -5.33
C THR A 540 -21.72 13.67 -4.87
N GLU A 541 -22.79 14.27 -5.40
CA GLU A 541 -23.33 15.51 -4.84
C GLU A 541 -24.10 15.24 -3.54
N TRP A 542 -24.54 16.30 -2.85
CA TRP A 542 -25.36 16.16 -1.65
C TRP A 542 -26.76 15.64 -2.00
N ASP A 543 -27.01 14.36 -1.70
CA ASP A 543 -28.32 13.73 -1.81
C ASP A 543 -28.75 13.16 -0.44
N PRO A 544 -29.80 13.71 0.18
CA PRO A 544 -30.33 13.21 1.44
C PRO A 544 -30.73 11.73 1.41
N ALA A 545 -31.27 11.24 0.28
CA ALA A 545 -31.71 9.84 0.16
C ALA A 545 -30.50 8.90 0.18
N LEU A 546 -29.47 9.19 -0.62
CA LEU A 546 -28.22 8.43 -0.62
C LEU A 546 -27.50 8.46 0.73
N ILE A 547 -27.44 9.62 1.39
CA ILE A 547 -26.82 9.74 2.72
C ILE A 547 -27.57 8.87 3.73
N ARG A 548 -28.91 8.93 3.74
CA ARG A 548 -29.73 8.08 4.61
C ARG A 548 -29.51 6.60 4.32
N GLU A 549 -29.53 6.19 3.06
CA GLU A 549 -29.29 4.81 2.65
C GLU A 549 -27.90 4.32 3.10
N ALA A 550 -26.85 5.13 2.89
CA ALA A 550 -25.49 4.79 3.28
C ALA A 550 -25.36 4.59 4.80
N VAL A 551 -25.98 5.47 5.60
CA VAL A 551 -25.98 5.35 7.06
C VAL A 551 -26.78 4.14 7.51
N LEU A 552 -28.03 3.98 7.04
CA LEU A 552 -28.89 2.86 7.44
C LEU A 552 -28.30 1.50 7.06
N ARG A 553 -27.65 1.40 5.90
CA ARG A 553 -26.95 0.18 5.48
C ARG A 553 -25.88 -0.22 6.49
N GLU A 554 -25.14 0.75 7.04
CA GLU A 554 -24.16 0.50 8.09
C GLU A 554 -24.81 0.09 9.42
N LEU A 555 -25.88 0.79 9.81
CA LEU A 555 -26.56 0.54 11.08
C LEU A 555 -27.25 -0.82 11.11
N LYS A 556 -27.87 -1.24 10.00
CA LYS A 556 -28.51 -2.57 9.85
C LYS A 556 -27.51 -3.72 10.05
N ARG A 557 -26.23 -3.52 9.73
CA ARG A 557 -25.15 -4.48 9.98
C ARG A 557 -24.49 -4.36 11.37
N GLY A 558 -25.04 -3.54 12.26
CA GLY A 558 -24.47 -3.28 13.59
C GLY A 558 -23.16 -2.47 13.57
N GLY A 559 -22.88 -1.80 12.45
CA GLY A 559 -21.67 -1.00 12.26
C GLY A 559 -21.82 0.44 12.74
N GLN A 560 -20.76 1.22 12.52
CA GLN A 560 -20.69 2.64 12.88
C GLN A 560 -20.26 3.50 11.68
N VAL A 561 -20.68 4.75 11.67
CA VAL A 561 -20.46 5.68 10.57
C VAL A 561 -19.64 6.88 11.02
N TYR A 562 -18.62 7.24 10.21
CA TYR A 562 -17.98 8.54 10.29
C TYR A 562 -18.66 9.53 9.34
N PHE A 563 -19.05 10.69 9.85
CA PHE A 563 -19.47 11.81 9.04
C PHE A 563 -18.50 12.97 9.22
N LEU A 564 -17.64 13.20 8.24
CA LEU A 564 -16.65 14.27 8.28
C LEU A 564 -17.26 15.59 7.80
N HIS A 565 -17.27 16.58 8.69
CA HIS A 565 -17.61 17.97 8.38
C HIS A 565 -16.54 18.89 8.96
N ASN A 566 -15.63 19.37 8.10
CA ASN A 566 -14.43 20.11 8.52
C ASN A 566 -14.68 21.61 8.83
N GLU A 567 -15.76 21.92 9.53
CA GLU A 567 -16.10 23.29 9.93
C GLU A 567 -16.77 23.32 11.31
N VAL A 568 -16.02 23.73 12.34
CA VAL A 568 -16.50 23.70 13.74
C VAL A 568 -17.69 24.63 13.97
N LYS A 569 -17.78 25.74 13.23
CA LYS A 569 -18.89 26.70 13.39
C LYS A 569 -20.26 26.11 13.03
N SER A 570 -20.31 25.20 12.07
CA SER A 570 -21.53 24.60 11.54
C SER A 570 -21.73 23.14 11.92
N ILE A 571 -20.77 22.51 12.60
CA ILE A 571 -20.82 21.08 12.92
C ILE A 571 -22.05 20.67 13.75
N GLU A 572 -22.47 21.50 14.70
CA GLU A 572 -23.68 21.27 15.52
C GLU A 572 -24.97 21.43 14.72
N ARG A 573 -24.96 22.27 13.68
CA ARG A 573 -26.10 22.37 12.75
C ARG A 573 -26.16 21.11 11.88
N MET A 574 -25.02 20.66 11.36
CA MET A 574 -24.91 19.45 10.56
C MET A 574 -25.32 18.20 11.34
N ALA A 575 -24.95 18.10 12.63
CA ALA A 575 -25.39 17.00 13.48
C ALA A 575 -26.91 16.93 13.63
N ARG A 576 -27.57 18.08 13.87
CA ARG A 576 -29.04 18.16 13.94
C ARG A 576 -29.72 17.82 12.61
N GLU A 577 -29.13 18.23 11.49
CA GLU A 577 -29.62 17.87 10.16
C GLU A 577 -29.55 16.36 9.92
N LEU A 578 -28.47 15.71 10.36
CA LEU A 578 -28.32 14.25 10.28
C LEU A 578 -29.25 13.49 11.24
N GLU A 579 -29.51 14.02 12.44
CA GLU A 579 -30.50 13.46 13.38
C GLU A 579 -31.92 13.50 12.79
N GLN A 580 -32.25 14.56 12.03
CA GLN A 580 -33.54 14.65 11.34
C GLN A 580 -33.61 13.70 10.13
N LEU A 581 -32.51 13.55 9.41
CA LEU A 581 -32.44 12.70 8.22
C LEU A 581 -32.45 11.20 8.58
N VAL A 582 -31.80 10.83 9.68
CA VAL A 582 -31.66 9.43 10.13
C VAL A 582 -32.02 9.34 11.63
N PRO A 583 -33.30 9.39 12.00
CA PRO A 583 -33.74 9.34 13.41
C PRO A 583 -33.38 8.03 14.11
N GLU A 584 -33.07 6.97 13.37
CA GLU A 584 -32.60 5.68 13.88
C GLU A 584 -31.13 5.74 14.37
N ALA A 585 -30.38 6.76 13.97
CA ALA A 585 -28.97 6.94 14.34
C ALA A 585 -28.83 7.65 15.70
N ARG A 586 -27.91 7.16 16.52
CA ARG A 586 -27.42 7.86 17.71
C ARG A 586 -26.24 8.72 17.29
N VAL A 587 -26.49 10.02 17.13
CA VAL A 587 -25.51 10.99 16.62
C VAL A 587 -24.74 11.62 17.78
N ARG A 588 -23.44 11.85 17.59
CA ARG A 588 -22.63 12.68 18.50
C ARG A 588 -21.54 13.43 17.76
N VAL A 589 -21.18 14.60 18.27
CA VAL A 589 -20.15 15.47 17.70
C VAL A 589 -18.79 15.26 18.40
N ALA A 590 -17.71 15.26 17.62
CA ALA A 590 -16.34 15.36 18.13
C ALA A 590 -15.46 16.23 17.23
N HIS A 591 -14.85 17.29 17.77
CA HIS A 591 -13.97 18.18 17.01
C HIS A 591 -12.75 18.67 17.80
N GLY A 592 -11.71 19.13 17.10
CA GLY A 592 -10.42 19.49 17.71
C GLY A 592 -10.42 20.68 18.66
N GLN A 593 -11.45 21.56 18.59
CA GLN A 593 -11.60 22.67 19.55
C GLN A 593 -12.26 22.26 20.88
N MET A 594 -12.74 21.01 21.01
CA MET A 594 -13.28 20.53 22.28
C MET A 594 -12.16 20.44 23.32
N PRO A 595 -12.47 20.63 24.62
CA PRO A 595 -11.56 20.26 25.68
C PRO A 595 -11.07 18.82 25.49
N GLU A 596 -9.76 18.58 25.56
CA GLU A 596 -9.17 17.26 25.28
C GLU A 596 -9.86 16.11 26.03
N ARG A 597 -10.27 16.35 27.28
CA ARG A 597 -10.98 15.36 28.12
C ARG A 597 -12.36 15.00 27.58
N GLU A 598 -13.08 15.96 27.01
CA GLU A 598 -14.39 15.72 26.41
C GLU A 598 -14.25 14.98 25.08
N LEU A 599 -13.26 15.36 24.28
CA LEU A 599 -12.92 14.69 23.03
C LEU A 599 -12.56 13.21 23.28
N GLU A 600 -11.67 12.94 24.24
CA GLU A 600 -11.27 11.59 24.62
C GLU A 600 -12.48 10.75 25.09
N ARG A 601 -13.38 11.34 25.87
CA ARG A 601 -14.61 10.67 26.32
C ARG A 601 -15.55 10.37 25.15
N ALA A 602 -15.75 11.31 24.23
CA ALA A 602 -16.58 11.10 23.05
C ALA A 602 -16.03 9.97 22.16
N MET A 603 -14.70 9.92 21.99
CA MET A 603 -14.04 8.86 21.22
C MET A 603 -14.12 7.49 21.92
N ALA A 604 -13.94 7.44 23.25
CA ALA A 604 -14.12 6.20 24.01
C ALA A 604 -15.57 5.69 23.93
N ASP A 605 -16.54 6.59 24.05
CA ASP A 605 -17.97 6.27 23.91
C ASP A 605 -18.30 5.75 22.50
N PHE A 606 -17.63 6.28 21.46
CA PHE A 606 -17.74 5.78 20.10
C PHE A 606 -17.16 4.38 19.98
N TYR A 607 -15.94 4.15 20.50
CA TYR A 607 -15.31 2.83 20.49
C TYR A 607 -16.17 1.75 21.16
N HIS A 608 -16.84 2.10 22.27
CA HIS A 608 -17.75 1.19 22.99
C HIS A 608 -19.18 1.12 22.41
N GLN A 609 -19.40 1.61 21.17
CA GLN A 609 -20.68 1.56 20.45
C GLN A 609 -21.87 2.20 21.19
N ARG A 610 -21.61 3.11 22.14
CA ARG A 610 -22.69 3.84 22.85
C ARG A 610 -23.50 4.71 21.91
N PHE A 611 -22.88 5.13 20.81
CA PHE A 611 -23.51 5.80 19.68
C PHE A 611 -22.88 5.31 18.38
N ASN A 612 -23.58 5.49 17.26
CA ASN A 612 -23.27 4.81 16.00
C ASN A 612 -22.97 5.76 14.83
N LEU A 613 -23.22 7.06 14.97
CA LEU A 613 -22.84 8.07 13.99
C LEU A 613 -22.00 9.16 14.65
N LEU A 614 -20.74 9.29 14.24
CA LEU A 614 -19.82 10.33 14.72
C LEU A 614 -19.67 11.45 13.69
N VAL A 615 -20.18 12.64 14.03
CA VAL A 615 -19.97 13.87 13.24
C VAL A 615 -18.67 14.51 13.70
N THR A 616 -17.71 14.65 12.80
CA THR A 616 -16.34 14.98 13.20
C THR A 616 -15.57 15.83 12.19
N THR A 617 -14.51 16.49 12.65
CA THR A 617 -13.54 17.17 11.77
C THR A 617 -12.40 16.21 11.40
N THR A 618 -11.33 16.72 10.79
CA THR A 618 -10.12 15.92 10.44
C THR A 618 -9.39 15.32 11.66
N ILE A 619 -9.94 15.37 12.87
CA ILE A 619 -9.37 14.71 14.05
C ILE A 619 -9.26 13.19 13.88
N ILE A 620 -10.14 12.56 13.09
CA ILE A 620 -10.07 11.12 12.78
C ILE A 620 -8.84 10.75 11.94
N GLU A 621 -8.22 11.73 11.29
CA GLU A 621 -6.93 11.59 10.60
C GLU A 621 -5.82 11.18 11.58
N SER A 622 -5.96 11.48 12.88
CA SER A 622 -4.90 11.36 13.90
C SER A 622 -4.78 10.02 14.62
N GLY A 623 -5.31 8.94 14.03
CA GLY A 623 -4.93 7.58 14.44
C GLY A 623 -6.02 6.71 15.04
N ILE A 624 -7.28 7.12 15.01
CA ILE A 624 -8.34 6.34 15.65
C ILE A 624 -8.69 5.13 14.78
N ASP A 625 -8.60 3.95 15.38
CA ASP A 625 -8.97 2.66 14.80
C ASP A 625 -10.26 2.16 15.44
N VAL A 626 -11.36 2.18 14.68
CA VAL A 626 -12.64 1.59 15.08
C VAL A 626 -12.96 0.50 14.06
N PRO A 627 -12.77 -0.79 14.39
CA PRO A 627 -12.98 -1.91 13.47
C PRO A 627 -14.42 -2.00 12.93
N THR A 628 -15.38 -1.56 13.75
CA THR A 628 -16.81 -1.51 13.45
C THR A 628 -17.21 -0.33 12.58
N ALA A 629 -16.32 0.65 12.36
CA ALA A 629 -16.59 1.80 11.51
C ALA A 629 -16.16 1.51 10.05
N ASN A 630 -17.12 1.11 9.22
CA ASN A 630 -16.85 0.66 7.86
C ASN A 630 -17.47 1.55 6.77
N THR A 631 -18.18 2.62 7.16
CA THR A 631 -18.67 3.64 6.22
C THR A 631 -18.22 5.03 6.67
N ILE A 632 -17.70 5.82 5.71
CA ILE A 632 -17.35 7.22 5.92
C ILE A 632 -18.01 8.10 4.86
N LEU A 633 -18.62 9.20 5.30
CA LEU A 633 -19.16 10.26 4.46
C LEU A 633 -18.33 11.52 4.68
N ILE A 634 -17.78 12.08 3.61
CA ILE A 634 -16.85 13.21 3.63
C ILE A 634 -17.55 14.41 3.00
N ASN A 635 -18.10 15.29 3.84
CA ASN A 635 -18.72 16.52 3.38
C ASN A 635 -17.64 17.53 2.94
N ARG A 636 -17.89 18.20 1.80
CA ARG A 636 -16.96 19.16 1.17
C ARG A 636 -15.60 18.52 0.86
N ALA A 637 -15.61 17.35 0.24
CA ALA A 637 -14.40 16.65 -0.19
C ALA A 637 -13.50 17.51 -1.11
N ASP A 638 -14.09 18.46 -1.84
CA ASP A 638 -13.43 19.46 -2.68
C ASP A 638 -12.35 20.28 -1.93
N LYS A 639 -12.55 20.52 -0.63
CA LYS A 639 -11.66 21.34 0.21
C LYS A 639 -10.49 20.57 0.83
N LEU A 640 -10.45 19.24 0.72
CA LEU A 640 -9.45 18.41 1.41
C LEU A 640 -8.34 17.97 0.46
N GLY A 641 -7.08 18.01 0.91
CA GLY A 641 -5.94 17.57 0.11
C GLY A 641 -5.95 16.06 -0.16
N LEU A 642 -5.26 15.60 -1.22
CA LEU A 642 -5.29 14.20 -1.67
C LEU A 642 -4.81 13.24 -0.57
N ALA A 643 -3.67 13.57 0.06
CA ALA A 643 -3.16 12.79 1.19
C ALA A 643 -4.14 12.75 2.38
N GLN A 644 -4.87 13.84 2.66
CA GLN A 644 -5.84 13.86 3.75
C GLN A 644 -7.04 12.97 3.42
N LEU A 645 -7.59 13.09 2.20
CA LEU A 645 -8.67 12.23 1.73
C LEU A 645 -8.26 10.75 1.79
N HIS A 646 -7.04 10.42 1.39
CA HIS A 646 -6.52 9.06 1.48
C HIS A 646 -6.39 8.56 2.92
N GLN A 647 -5.80 9.36 3.81
CA GLN A 647 -5.64 8.99 5.21
C GLN A 647 -6.98 8.81 5.91
N ILE A 648 -7.95 9.68 5.63
CA ILE A 648 -9.32 9.64 6.17
C ILE A 648 -10.08 8.44 5.60
N ARG A 649 -10.00 8.18 4.29
CA ARG A 649 -10.53 6.98 3.63
C ARG A 649 -9.96 5.71 4.26
N GLY A 650 -8.66 5.69 4.52
CA GLY A 650 -7.96 4.56 5.14
C GLY A 650 -8.35 4.30 6.60
N ARG A 651 -9.18 5.15 7.23
CA ARG A 651 -9.73 4.90 8.57
C ARG A 651 -10.87 3.90 8.58
N VAL A 652 -11.53 3.67 7.45
CA VAL A 652 -12.56 2.63 7.28
C VAL A 652 -12.02 1.41 6.53
N GLY A 653 -12.72 0.27 6.62
CA GLY A 653 -12.32 -0.96 5.91
C GLY A 653 -11.21 -1.71 6.63
N ARG A 654 -11.40 -1.91 7.94
CA ARG A 654 -10.51 -2.70 8.80
C ARG A 654 -11.15 -4.02 9.26
N SER A 655 -12.41 -4.26 8.91
CA SER A 655 -13.10 -5.53 9.10
C SER A 655 -13.09 -6.36 7.81
N HIS A 656 -13.55 -7.61 7.87
CA HIS A 656 -13.75 -8.47 6.69
C HIS A 656 -14.90 -7.99 5.79
N HIS A 657 -15.65 -6.96 6.19
CA HIS A 657 -16.74 -6.41 5.40
C HIS A 657 -16.25 -5.31 4.47
N ARG A 658 -16.84 -5.24 3.27
CA ARG A 658 -16.57 -4.15 2.34
C ARG A 658 -16.92 -2.81 2.98
N ALA A 659 -15.98 -1.88 2.90
CA ALA A 659 -16.14 -0.52 3.38
C ALA A 659 -16.47 0.44 2.23
N TYR A 660 -17.13 1.54 2.58
CA TYR A 660 -17.60 2.55 1.64
C TYR A 660 -17.12 3.94 2.07
N ALA A 661 -16.60 4.70 1.11
CA ALA A 661 -16.24 6.10 1.28
C ALA A 661 -17.01 6.97 0.30
N TYR A 662 -17.90 7.81 0.82
CA TYR A 662 -18.70 8.76 0.05
C TYR A 662 -18.04 10.13 0.10
N LEU A 663 -17.50 10.59 -1.02
CA LEU A 663 -16.91 11.91 -1.20
C LEU A 663 -17.99 12.88 -1.68
N ILE A 664 -18.55 13.66 -0.75
CA ILE A 664 -19.65 14.57 -1.04
C ILE A 664 -19.08 15.91 -1.51
N ILE A 665 -19.47 16.30 -2.72
CA ILE A 665 -19.05 17.54 -3.38
C ILE A 665 -20.22 18.51 -3.55
N PRO A 666 -19.94 19.83 -3.67
CA PRO A 666 -20.92 20.75 -4.23
C PRO A 666 -21.18 20.42 -5.71
N ASP A 667 -22.10 21.16 -6.34
CA ASP A 667 -22.33 21.09 -7.80
C ASP A 667 -21.00 21.03 -8.56
N ARG A 668 -20.86 20.04 -9.45
CA ARG A 668 -19.64 19.80 -10.23
C ARG A 668 -19.13 21.06 -10.95
N ARG A 669 -20.02 21.98 -11.33
CA ARG A 669 -19.67 23.24 -12.02
C ARG A 669 -18.92 24.23 -11.13
N ALA A 670 -19.04 24.11 -9.81
CA ALA A 670 -18.39 24.97 -8.83
C ALA A 670 -16.98 24.48 -8.42
N LEU A 671 -16.54 23.33 -8.93
CA LEU A 671 -15.24 22.75 -8.61
C LEU A 671 -14.11 23.42 -9.39
N THR A 672 -12.95 23.55 -8.74
CA THR A 672 -11.71 23.95 -9.43
C THR A 672 -11.12 22.78 -10.21
N GLY A 673 -10.35 23.04 -11.27
CA GLY A 673 -9.68 21.99 -12.05
C GLY A 673 -8.82 21.06 -11.19
N ASP A 674 -8.09 21.61 -10.20
CA ASP A 674 -7.29 20.84 -9.25
C ASP A 674 -8.13 19.96 -8.32
N ALA A 675 -9.35 20.40 -7.96
CA ALA A 675 -10.25 19.59 -7.14
C ALA A 675 -10.81 18.42 -7.95
N ILE A 676 -11.16 18.62 -9.22
CA ILE A 676 -11.63 17.57 -10.12
C ILE A 676 -10.56 16.49 -10.30
N LYS A 677 -9.34 16.89 -10.72
CA LYS A 677 -8.21 15.95 -10.88
C LYS A 677 -7.92 15.14 -9.62
N ARG A 678 -8.01 15.79 -8.45
CA ARG A 678 -7.81 15.14 -7.15
C ARG A 678 -8.89 14.12 -6.82
N LEU A 679 -10.16 14.46 -7.08
CA LEU A 679 -11.30 13.60 -6.82
C LEU A 679 -11.31 12.40 -7.77
N GLU A 680 -11.01 12.61 -9.05
CA GLU A 680 -10.84 11.55 -10.06
C GLU A 680 -9.69 10.62 -9.67
N ALA A 681 -8.54 11.17 -9.25
CA ALA A 681 -7.43 10.36 -8.79
C ALA A 681 -7.85 9.45 -7.63
N ILE A 682 -8.51 9.98 -6.59
CA ILE A 682 -8.90 9.14 -5.43
C ILE A 682 -10.04 8.16 -5.73
N GLU A 683 -10.89 8.44 -6.71
CA GLU A 683 -11.92 7.52 -7.19
C GLU A 683 -11.32 6.36 -7.97
N GLN A 684 -10.33 6.62 -8.84
CA GLN A 684 -9.60 5.60 -9.60
C GLN A 684 -8.67 4.72 -8.72
N LEU A 685 -8.36 5.18 -7.51
CA LEU A 685 -7.55 4.46 -6.53
C LEU A 685 -8.38 3.35 -5.83
N GLU A 686 -8.87 2.39 -6.61
CA GLU A 686 -9.65 1.24 -6.14
C GLU A 686 -8.78 0.09 -5.58
N ASP A 687 -7.48 0.02 -5.93
CA ASP A 687 -6.58 -1.03 -5.44
C ASP A 687 -5.85 -0.67 -4.13
N LEU A 688 -5.56 -1.69 -3.32
CA LEU A 688 -4.78 -1.60 -2.07
C LEU A 688 -3.27 -1.65 -2.38
N GLY A 689 -2.46 -0.83 -1.69
CA GLY A 689 -1.00 -0.75 -1.91
C GLY A 689 -0.54 0.50 -2.67
N VAL A 690 -1.42 1.47 -2.85
CA VAL A 690 -1.24 2.63 -3.76
C VAL A 690 -0.88 3.91 -3.01
N GLY A 691 -0.70 3.86 -1.68
CA GLY A 691 -0.23 5.00 -0.88
C GLY A 691 1.07 5.62 -1.39
N PHE A 692 1.90 4.84 -2.10
CA PHE A 692 3.08 5.31 -2.81
C PHE A 692 2.75 6.17 -4.04
N THR A 693 1.97 5.67 -5.00
CA THR A 693 1.54 6.41 -6.19
C THR A 693 0.79 7.69 -5.80
N LEU A 694 0.06 7.63 -4.69
CA LEU A 694 -0.69 8.75 -4.15
C LEU A 694 0.21 9.82 -3.54
N ALA A 695 1.30 9.44 -2.87
CA ALA A 695 2.31 10.39 -2.41
C ALA A 695 3.06 11.06 -3.58
N THR A 696 3.29 10.32 -4.67
CA THR A 696 3.82 10.88 -5.92
C THR A 696 2.84 11.90 -6.52
N HIS A 697 1.56 11.54 -6.64
CA HIS A 697 0.52 12.45 -7.13
C HIS A 697 0.30 13.65 -6.20
N ASP A 698 0.32 13.48 -4.87
CA ASP A 698 0.16 14.58 -3.90
C ASP A 698 1.37 15.54 -3.96
N LEU A 699 2.58 15.03 -4.21
CA LEU A 699 3.76 15.87 -4.47
C LEU A 699 3.66 16.61 -5.83
N GLU A 700 3.16 15.95 -6.87
CA GLU A 700 2.91 16.57 -8.18
C GLU A 700 1.84 17.67 -8.09
N ILE A 701 0.75 17.41 -7.37
CA ILE A 701 -0.42 18.30 -7.26
C ILE A 701 -0.14 19.49 -6.33
N ARG A 702 0.57 19.31 -5.21
CA ARG A 702 0.89 20.41 -4.28
C ARG A 702 2.14 21.20 -4.67
N GLY A 703 3.00 20.61 -5.51
CA GLY A 703 4.36 21.11 -5.77
C GLY A 703 5.30 20.82 -4.59
N ALA A 704 6.58 20.56 -4.88
CA ALA A 704 7.58 20.16 -3.88
C ALA A 704 7.97 21.27 -2.86
N GLY A 705 7.40 22.48 -3.00
CA GLY A 705 7.85 23.70 -2.34
C GLY A 705 7.66 23.77 -0.82
N GLU A 706 6.57 23.23 -0.26
CA GLU A 706 6.30 23.36 1.19
C GLU A 706 7.20 22.47 2.08
N LEU A 707 7.76 21.39 1.53
CA LEU A 707 8.30 20.28 2.33
C LEU A 707 9.79 20.39 2.69
N LEU A 708 10.52 21.27 2.01
CA LEU A 708 11.97 21.43 2.14
C LEU A 708 12.38 22.80 2.75
N GLY A 709 11.39 23.60 3.16
CA GLY A 709 11.56 24.93 3.74
C GLY A 709 11.57 26.03 2.67
N GLU A 710 11.13 27.23 3.05
CA GLU A 710 10.89 28.36 2.13
C GLU A 710 12.09 28.76 1.26
N ARG A 711 13.34 28.47 1.69
CA ARG A 711 14.54 28.76 0.89
C ARG A 711 14.78 27.78 -0.26
N GLN A 712 14.29 26.55 -0.18
CA GLN A 712 14.56 25.48 -1.16
C GLN A 712 13.44 25.35 -2.21
N SER A 713 12.25 25.87 -1.91
CA SER A 713 11.07 25.77 -2.77
C SER A 713 11.24 26.46 -4.13
N GLY A 714 11.89 27.63 -4.14
CA GLY A 714 12.05 28.45 -5.35
C GLY A 714 12.86 27.77 -6.46
N HIS A 715 13.90 27.03 -6.10
CA HIS A 715 14.77 26.38 -7.10
C HIS A 715 14.14 25.13 -7.70
N MET A 716 13.40 24.35 -6.90
CA MET A 716 12.65 23.21 -7.44
C MET A 716 11.58 23.64 -8.44
N HIS A 717 10.93 24.79 -8.20
CA HIS A 717 10.00 25.36 -9.15
C HIS A 717 10.70 25.77 -10.46
N GLU A 718 11.93 26.27 -10.40
CA GLU A 718 12.67 26.71 -11.59
C GLU A 718 13.21 25.53 -12.43
N ILE A 719 13.84 24.52 -11.80
CA ILE A 719 14.51 23.43 -12.53
C ILE A 719 13.74 22.10 -12.61
N GLY A 720 12.66 21.97 -11.85
CA GLY A 720 11.87 20.73 -11.73
C GLY A 720 12.49 19.72 -10.75
N PHE A 721 11.62 19.01 -10.02
CA PHE A 721 12.03 18.10 -8.94
C PHE A 721 12.90 16.92 -9.40
N ASN A 722 12.60 16.30 -10.54
CA ASN A 722 13.39 15.16 -11.06
C ASN A 722 14.87 15.53 -11.30
N LEU A 723 15.11 16.67 -11.97
CA LEU A 723 16.47 17.15 -12.20
C LEU A 723 17.15 17.58 -10.90
N TYR A 724 16.40 18.25 -10.02
CA TYR A 724 16.89 18.63 -8.69
C TYR A 724 17.38 17.41 -7.89
N MET A 725 16.64 16.28 -7.92
CA MET A 725 17.05 15.03 -7.28
C MET A 725 18.29 14.40 -7.92
N LYS A 726 18.41 14.40 -9.26
CA LYS A 726 19.63 13.91 -9.94
C LYS A 726 20.87 14.72 -9.53
N LEU A 727 20.74 16.04 -9.39
CA LEU A 727 21.83 16.93 -8.96
C LEU A 727 22.24 16.66 -7.50
N LEU A 728 21.27 16.42 -6.62
CA LEU A 728 21.53 16.08 -5.21
C LEU A 728 22.31 14.76 -5.09
N ASP A 729 21.87 13.70 -5.79
CA ASP A 729 22.55 12.39 -5.78
C ASP A 729 24.01 12.50 -6.27
N ARG A 730 24.25 13.28 -7.34
CA ARG A 730 25.60 13.55 -7.82
C ARG A 730 26.45 14.30 -6.79
N ALA A 731 25.89 15.32 -6.13
CA ALA A 731 26.59 16.07 -5.10
C ALA A 731 27.00 15.17 -3.92
N VAL A 732 26.09 14.29 -3.47
CA VAL A 732 26.36 13.32 -2.40
C VAL A 732 27.45 12.32 -2.83
N LYS A 733 27.38 11.75 -4.03
CA LYS A 733 28.40 10.82 -4.55
C LYS A 733 29.77 11.46 -4.69
N ALA A 734 29.83 12.68 -5.22
CA ALA A 734 31.08 13.44 -5.37
C ALA A 734 31.75 13.68 -4.01
N LEU A 735 30.99 14.22 -3.05
CA LEU A 735 31.48 14.48 -1.69
C LEU A 735 31.90 13.19 -0.96
N ARG A 736 31.20 12.06 -1.13
CA ARG A 736 31.63 10.75 -0.59
C ARG A 736 32.97 10.28 -1.15
N SER A 737 33.25 10.57 -2.43
CA SER A 737 34.50 10.19 -3.10
C SER A 737 35.69 11.11 -2.76
N GLY A 738 35.51 12.11 -1.89
CA GLY A 738 36.55 13.09 -1.55
C GLY A 738 36.82 14.11 -2.65
N ASN A 739 36.08 14.07 -3.75
CA ASN A 739 36.17 15.03 -4.84
C ASN A 739 35.23 16.20 -4.58
N ASN A 740 35.69 17.42 -4.86
CA ASN A 740 34.74 18.51 -5.07
C ASN A 740 33.88 18.12 -6.27
N PRO A 741 32.54 18.21 -6.19
CA PRO A 741 31.73 18.11 -7.40
C PRO A 741 32.23 19.20 -8.35
N GLU A 742 32.85 18.81 -9.46
CA GLU A 742 33.04 19.71 -10.59
C GLU A 742 31.63 20.02 -11.11
N LEU A 743 31.06 21.12 -10.61
CA LEU A 743 29.72 21.59 -10.95
C LEU A 743 29.65 22.12 -12.39
N ASP A 744 30.82 22.40 -12.98
CA ASP A 744 30.99 22.93 -14.33
C ASP A 744 31.29 21.84 -15.38
N THR A 745 31.52 20.56 -15.03
CA THR A 745 31.58 19.50 -16.05
C THR A 745 30.18 19.24 -16.59
N PRO A 746 29.97 19.34 -17.92
CA PRO A 746 28.71 18.92 -18.55
C PRO A 746 28.34 17.53 -18.05
N LEU A 747 27.05 17.26 -17.84
CA LEU A 747 26.61 15.88 -17.61
C LEU A 747 27.13 15.08 -18.81
N HIS A 748 28.04 14.14 -18.63
CA HIS A 748 28.49 13.33 -19.76
C HIS A 748 27.26 12.57 -20.28
N HIS A 749 26.73 13.00 -21.43
CA HIS A 749 25.45 12.57 -22.01
C HIS A 749 25.47 11.15 -22.62
N GLY A 750 26.37 10.29 -22.13
CA GLY A 750 26.74 9.05 -22.80
C GLY A 750 27.38 9.32 -24.16
N THR A 751 27.70 8.24 -24.87
CA THR A 751 28.21 8.34 -26.24
C THR A 751 27.09 8.63 -27.24
N GLU A 752 27.27 9.61 -28.12
CA GLU A 752 26.43 9.78 -29.31
C GLU A 752 26.83 8.75 -30.37
N VAL A 753 25.87 7.95 -30.83
CA VAL A 753 26.11 6.86 -31.80
C VAL A 753 25.23 7.07 -33.02
N GLU A 754 25.84 7.44 -34.14
CA GLU A 754 25.20 7.64 -35.44
C GLU A 754 25.77 6.59 -36.43
N LEU A 755 24.94 5.64 -36.88
CA LEU A 755 25.36 4.54 -37.76
C LEU A 755 24.74 4.58 -39.16
N GLY A 756 23.95 5.59 -39.48
CA GLY A 756 23.25 5.67 -40.76
C GLY A 756 22.18 4.57 -40.96
N LEU A 757 21.61 4.03 -39.87
CA LEU A 757 20.62 2.94 -39.91
C LEU A 757 19.32 3.35 -39.19
N PRO A 758 18.15 2.85 -39.61
CA PRO A 758 16.90 3.07 -38.90
C PRO A 758 16.94 2.33 -37.56
N ALA A 759 16.83 3.08 -36.47
CA ALA A 759 16.87 2.60 -35.09
C ALA A 759 15.64 3.15 -34.33
N LEU A 760 14.50 2.50 -34.51
CA LEU A 760 13.21 2.92 -33.95
C LEU A 760 12.31 1.72 -33.63
N ILE A 761 11.23 1.98 -32.90
CA ILE A 761 10.12 1.06 -32.66
C ILE A 761 9.02 1.42 -33.68
N PRO A 762 8.75 0.56 -34.67
CA PRO A 762 7.74 0.84 -35.68
C PRO A 762 6.32 0.94 -35.10
N ALA A 763 5.47 1.78 -35.69
CA ALA A 763 4.08 1.98 -35.24
C ALA A 763 3.18 0.76 -35.51
N ASP A 764 3.52 -0.07 -36.50
CA ASP A 764 2.88 -1.37 -36.75
C ASP A 764 3.26 -2.43 -35.70
N TYR A 765 4.40 -2.28 -35.02
CA TYR A 765 4.81 -3.18 -33.94
C TYR A 765 4.23 -2.75 -32.58
N VAL A 766 4.30 -1.46 -32.26
CA VAL A 766 3.66 -0.88 -31.05
C VAL A 766 2.83 0.34 -31.48
N PRO A 767 1.51 0.17 -31.70
CA PRO A 767 0.64 1.27 -32.17
C PRO A 767 0.50 2.39 -31.14
N ASP A 768 0.34 2.03 -29.87
CA ASP A 768 0.17 2.98 -28.78
C ASP A 768 1.44 3.82 -28.57
N VAL A 769 1.33 5.13 -28.83
CA VAL A 769 2.41 6.11 -28.74
C VAL A 769 2.98 6.17 -27.32
N HIS A 770 2.11 6.06 -26.31
CA HIS A 770 2.52 6.14 -24.91
C HIS A 770 3.37 4.94 -24.49
N THR A 771 2.90 3.73 -24.78
CA THR A 771 3.65 2.49 -24.57
C THR A 771 4.99 2.52 -25.31
N ARG A 772 4.99 3.01 -26.54
CA ARG A 772 6.22 3.16 -27.33
C ARG A 772 7.22 4.12 -26.68
N LEU A 773 6.75 5.25 -26.17
CA LEU A 773 7.58 6.21 -25.43
C LEU A 773 8.18 5.61 -24.14
N ILE A 774 7.38 4.86 -23.38
CA ILE A 774 7.87 4.12 -22.19
C ILE A 774 8.97 3.15 -22.59
N LEU A 775 8.76 2.37 -23.65
CA LEU A 775 9.75 1.40 -24.13
C LEU A 775 11.04 2.09 -24.56
N TYR A 776 10.98 3.17 -25.35
CA TYR A 776 12.17 3.93 -25.71
C TYR A 776 12.92 4.45 -24.49
N LYS A 777 12.22 5.00 -23.50
CA LYS A 777 12.84 5.51 -22.27
C LYS A 777 13.49 4.39 -21.46
N ARG A 778 12.85 3.22 -21.35
CA ARG A 778 13.41 2.05 -20.67
C ARG A 778 14.64 1.51 -21.40
N ILE A 779 14.63 1.46 -22.73
CA ILE A 779 15.80 1.11 -23.55
C ILE A 779 16.93 2.13 -23.30
N ALA A 780 16.62 3.43 -23.37
CA ALA A 780 17.58 4.50 -23.20
C ALA A 780 18.21 4.54 -21.79
N ASN A 781 17.45 4.17 -20.75
CA ASN A 781 17.89 4.17 -19.35
C ASN A 781 18.40 2.81 -18.85
N ALA A 782 18.48 1.78 -19.69
CA ALA A 782 18.99 0.48 -19.29
C ALA A 782 20.43 0.61 -18.74
N SER A 783 20.65 0.14 -17.51
CA SER A 783 21.91 0.27 -16.77
C SER A 783 23.02 -0.62 -17.31
N ASP A 784 22.66 -1.83 -17.76
CA ASP A 784 23.60 -2.83 -18.25
C ASP A 784 22.99 -3.67 -19.40
N LEU A 785 23.80 -4.63 -19.88
CA LEU A 785 23.45 -5.52 -20.97
C LEU A 785 22.41 -6.57 -20.57
N GLU A 786 22.35 -6.97 -19.29
CA GLU A 786 21.40 -7.97 -18.82
C GLU A 786 20.00 -7.36 -18.68
N ALA A 787 19.89 -6.15 -18.14
CA ALA A 787 18.67 -5.35 -18.12
C ALA A 787 18.14 -5.12 -19.55
N LEU A 788 19.04 -4.82 -20.50
CA LEU A 788 18.67 -4.62 -21.89
C LEU A 788 18.17 -5.92 -22.55
N LYS A 789 18.80 -7.08 -22.25
CA LYS A 789 18.33 -8.40 -22.70
C LYS A 789 16.98 -8.77 -22.08
N ALA A 790 16.78 -8.54 -20.79
CA ALA A 790 15.51 -8.79 -20.12
C ALA A 790 14.37 -7.97 -20.75
N LEU A 791 14.64 -6.69 -21.07
CA LEU A 791 13.69 -5.84 -21.78
C LEU A 791 13.38 -6.35 -23.19
N ARG A 792 14.40 -6.86 -23.89
CA ARG A 792 14.24 -7.49 -25.20
C ARG A 792 13.31 -8.71 -25.14
N VAL A 793 13.47 -9.56 -24.13
CA VAL A 793 12.60 -10.73 -23.90
C VAL A 793 11.18 -10.29 -23.57
N GLU A 794 11.01 -9.31 -22.68
CA GLU A 794 9.68 -8.76 -22.35
C GLU A 794 8.96 -8.21 -23.58
N MET A 795 9.66 -7.46 -24.44
CA MET A 795 9.07 -6.95 -25.67
C MET A 795 8.66 -8.08 -26.61
N ILE A 796 9.41 -9.19 -26.64
CA ILE A 796 9.07 -10.35 -27.46
C ILE A 796 7.82 -11.06 -26.92
N ASP A 797 7.76 -11.27 -25.61
CA ASP A 797 6.63 -11.92 -24.96
C ASP A 797 5.32 -11.12 -25.10
N ARG A 798 5.43 -9.78 -25.11
CA ARG A 798 4.26 -8.88 -25.17
C ARG A 798 3.79 -8.56 -26.59
N PHE A 799 4.72 -8.41 -27.55
CA PHE A 799 4.41 -7.86 -28.87
C PHE A 799 4.85 -8.76 -30.04
N GLY A 800 5.55 -9.87 -29.78
CA GLY A 800 6.03 -10.80 -30.80
C GLY A 800 7.47 -10.53 -31.26
N LEU A 801 7.84 -10.97 -32.46
CA LEU A 801 9.23 -10.85 -32.92
C LEU A 801 9.61 -9.39 -33.21
N LEU A 802 10.82 -8.99 -32.80
CA LEU A 802 11.31 -7.63 -32.98
C LEU A 802 11.58 -7.30 -34.45
N PRO A 803 11.06 -6.18 -34.97
CA PRO A 803 11.38 -5.69 -36.32
C PRO A 803 12.86 -5.33 -36.47
N PRO A 804 13.41 -5.32 -37.70
CA PRO A 804 14.81 -4.97 -37.96
C PRO A 804 15.23 -3.61 -37.37
N ALA A 805 14.37 -2.59 -37.49
CA ALA A 805 14.64 -1.26 -36.92
C ALA A 805 14.73 -1.28 -35.38
N THR A 806 13.94 -2.12 -34.72
CA THR A 806 13.96 -2.26 -33.26
C THR A 806 15.18 -3.06 -32.81
N ILE A 807 15.57 -4.10 -33.56
CA ILE A 807 16.84 -4.81 -33.33
C ILE A 807 18.02 -3.84 -33.40
N ASN A 808 18.03 -2.94 -34.39
CA ASN A 808 19.05 -1.91 -34.51
C ASN A 808 19.08 -0.97 -33.31
N LEU A 809 17.91 -0.53 -32.82
CA LEU A 809 17.81 0.30 -31.61
C LEU A 809 18.46 -0.35 -30.38
N PHE A 810 18.23 -1.65 -30.17
CA PHE A 810 18.89 -2.41 -29.10
C PHE A 810 20.41 -2.47 -29.29
N LYS A 811 20.89 -2.75 -30.51
CA LYS A 811 22.32 -2.81 -30.83
C LYS A 811 23.03 -1.47 -30.67
N VAL A 812 22.40 -0.37 -31.11
CA VAL A 812 22.91 0.99 -30.93
C VAL A 812 23.04 1.32 -29.45
N THR A 813 22.04 0.95 -28.64
CA THR A 813 22.05 1.15 -27.19
C THR A 813 23.16 0.33 -26.51
N GLU A 814 23.35 -0.92 -26.90
CA GLU A 814 24.46 -1.76 -26.45
C GLU A 814 25.83 -1.16 -26.83
N LEU A 815 25.99 -0.68 -28.06
CA LEU A 815 27.22 -0.05 -28.54
C LEU A 815 27.52 1.22 -27.72
N ARG A 816 26.51 2.05 -27.47
CA ARG A 816 26.62 3.23 -26.61
C ARG A 816 27.06 2.89 -25.19
N GLN A 817 26.51 1.84 -24.57
CA GLN A 817 26.93 1.43 -23.22
C GLN A 817 28.41 1.02 -23.18
N ARG A 818 28.88 0.30 -24.21
CA ARG A 818 30.31 -0.09 -24.33
C ARG A 818 31.21 1.12 -24.60
N ALA A 819 30.81 1.98 -25.52
CA ALA A 819 31.56 3.18 -25.91
C ALA A 819 31.70 4.18 -24.74
N THR A 820 30.64 4.35 -23.95
CA THR A 820 30.66 5.20 -22.76
C THR A 820 31.71 4.70 -21.75
N ARG A 821 31.86 3.38 -21.57
CA ARG A 821 32.86 2.79 -20.66
C ARG A 821 34.30 3.02 -21.13
N LEU A 822 34.52 3.16 -22.44
CA LEU A 822 35.82 3.44 -23.05
C LEU A 822 36.17 4.94 -23.04
N GLY A 823 35.23 5.80 -22.67
CA GLY A 823 35.42 7.25 -22.70
C GLY A 823 35.33 7.83 -24.11
N ILE A 824 34.42 7.32 -24.94
CA ILE A 824 34.10 7.84 -26.26
C ILE A 824 32.93 8.81 -26.15
N ILE A 825 33.06 10.01 -26.73
CA ILE A 825 32.02 11.06 -26.75
C ILE A 825 31.07 10.84 -27.92
N ARG A 826 31.60 10.60 -29.12
CA ARG A 826 30.82 10.54 -30.35
C ARG A 826 31.39 9.48 -31.29
N MET A 827 30.50 8.72 -31.93
CA MET A 827 30.78 7.73 -32.95
C MET A 827 29.87 7.97 -34.13
N GLU A 828 30.46 8.33 -35.26
CA GLU A 828 29.76 8.50 -36.53
C GLU A 828 30.30 7.50 -37.52
N PHE A 829 29.43 6.68 -38.10
CA PHE A 829 29.79 5.74 -39.16
C PHE A 829 28.77 5.82 -40.30
N THR A 830 29.30 5.85 -41.51
CA THR A 830 28.56 5.77 -42.78
C THR A 830 29.14 4.65 -43.62
N ALA A 831 28.54 4.37 -44.79
CA ALA A 831 29.06 3.35 -45.71
C ALA A 831 30.51 3.60 -46.17
N GLY A 832 30.97 4.85 -46.17
CA GLY A 832 32.32 5.24 -46.62
C GLY A 832 33.38 5.35 -45.53
N GLY A 833 33.05 5.05 -44.27
CA GLY A 833 33.95 5.22 -43.12
C GLY A 833 33.29 5.98 -41.97
N GLY A 834 34.07 6.39 -40.97
CA GLY A 834 33.54 7.03 -39.77
C GLY A 834 34.56 7.75 -38.92
N ARG A 835 34.07 8.51 -37.94
CA ARG A 835 34.86 9.26 -36.95
C ARG A 835 34.51 8.81 -35.55
N VAL A 836 35.53 8.62 -34.72
CA VAL A 836 35.39 8.37 -33.28
C VAL A 836 36.05 9.50 -32.51
N GLN A 837 35.31 10.16 -31.64
CA GLN A 837 35.79 11.23 -30.79
C GLN A 837 35.91 10.73 -29.35
N PHE A 838 37.11 10.83 -28.78
CA PHE A 838 37.40 10.43 -27.41
C PHE A 838 37.27 11.61 -26.44
N THR A 839 37.08 11.29 -25.17
CA THR A 839 37.21 12.25 -24.05
C THR A 839 38.66 12.70 -23.87
N GLU A 840 38.89 13.76 -23.08
CA GLU A 840 40.25 14.23 -22.76
C GLU A 840 41.09 13.17 -22.02
N ARG A 841 40.45 12.23 -21.32
CA ARG A 841 41.10 11.12 -20.59
C ARG A 841 40.39 9.80 -20.93
N PRO A 842 40.59 9.25 -22.14
CA PRO A 842 39.93 8.01 -22.53
C PRO A 842 40.50 6.82 -21.76
N LYS A 843 39.66 5.81 -21.52
CA LYS A 843 40.09 4.52 -20.94
C LYS A 843 40.58 3.56 -22.03
N VAL A 844 41.42 4.09 -22.92
CA VAL A 844 42.01 3.36 -24.04
C VAL A 844 43.51 3.58 -23.98
N ASP A 845 44.28 2.50 -24.14
CA ASP A 845 45.73 2.59 -24.19
C ASP A 845 46.15 3.35 -25.47
N PRO A 846 46.82 4.51 -25.35
CA PRO A 846 47.28 5.30 -26.50
C PRO A 846 48.17 4.51 -27.46
N MET A 847 48.96 3.56 -26.95
CA MET A 847 49.85 2.73 -27.78
C MET A 847 49.07 1.81 -28.72
N THR A 848 47.86 1.39 -28.32
CA THR A 848 46.98 0.58 -29.17
C THR A 848 46.49 1.40 -30.37
N LEU A 849 46.10 2.67 -30.17
CA LEU A 849 45.68 3.56 -31.25
C LEU A 849 46.84 3.87 -32.21
N VAL A 850 48.03 4.15 -31.67
CA VAL A 850 49.23 4.38 -32.48
C VAL A 850 49.59 3.13 -33.30
N GLY A 851 49.50 1.94 -32.69
CA GLY A 851 49.74 0.67 -33.37
C GLY A 851 48.77 0.40 -34.53
N LEU A 852 47.49 0.75 -34.37
CA LEU A 852 46.49 0.64 -35.45
C LEU A 852 46.79 1.59 -36.61
N ILE A 853 47.15 2.84 -36.32
CA ILE A 853 47.50 3.84 -37.33
C ILE A 853 48.79 3.44 -38.09
N GLN A 854 49.77 2.87 -37.39
CA GLN A 854 51.02 2.42 -38.02
C GLN A 854 50.85 1.16 -38.87
N LYS A 855 50.00 0.22 -38.45
CA LYS A 855 49.75 -1.04 -39.19
C LYS A 855 48.83 -0.82 -40.39
N GLU A 856 47.80 0.01 -40.23
CA GLU A 856 46.75 0.22 -41.24
C GLU A 856 46.47 1.72 -41.47
N PRO A 857 47.45 2.47 -42.01
CA PRO A 857 47.33 3.93 -42.20
C PRO A 857 46.28 4.32 -43.26
N GLN A 858 45.86 3.38 -44.12
CA GLN A 858 44.77 3.63 -45.08
C GLN A 858 43.37 3.50 -44.45
N THR A 859 43.28 2.94 -43.24
CA THR A 859 42.02 2.66 -42.54
C THR A 859 41.85 3.56 -41.31
N TYR A 860 42.95 3.86 -40.60
CA TYR A 860 42.93 4.68 -39.38
C TYR A 860 43.80 5.92 -39.55
N GLN A 861 43.24 7.08 -39.26
CA GLN A 861 43.93 8.36 -39.26
C GLN A 861 43.55 9.17 -38.01
N LEU A 862 44.53 9.86 -37.43
CA LEU A 862 44.30 10.81 -36.33
C LEU A 862 43.96 12.17 -36.96
N ALA A 863 42.77 12.69 -36.62
CA ALA A 863 42.19 13.89 -37.20
C ALA A 863 42.25 15.08 -36.24
#